data_AF-A0A139A9Y3-F1
#
_entry.id   AF-A0A139A9Y3-F1
#
_cell.length_a   1.000
_cell.length_b   1.000
_cell.length_c   1.000
_cell.angle_alpha   90.00
_cell.angle_beta   90.00
_cell.angle_gamma   90.00
#
_symmetry.space_group_name_H-M   'P 1'
#
loop_
_entity.id
_entity.type
_entity.pdbx_description
1 polymer ?
#
loop_
_entity_poly.entity_id
_entity_poly.type
_entity_poly.pdbx_seq_one_letter_code
_entity_poly.pdbx_strand_id
1 'polypeptide(L)'
;MPFRPLPFSRRIFILIGTLTIVVGAVLLTRRPPREDGNPTIWTFTRRADEAWESKDGIPREFRDFFDISKKYELKEEKSTNRPTKSTVRRSKTVPQRSSTIAGIPTARQITSSSMTATTSRLHMTSTKVSATTAATTPSPDHFVLDIKHVPYVHKAVRFPARSTDVPTYEEARAYYQHTQGRPPPRLYKPFYHFAVENKCNVLGHAHFNQYFKNLPKNITLEMLEKASNLERIITVVIGPLKGDESTADDCWCDKAGNPLEHPEYIVQDAVKMGEEHIRWANLMKPFAKWFPKNFRVPVNELDWPRIKIPGVQCVYGDNIPSHVLNYTGPETPQLLPTNPDPSNTSFNFTRLREMDLHNPFDMTVPPSMTKYHNFFFWPSEERYGKEVLPIFSPGIVPGCHADIPFPTWYAAESAVDKVGPDLTVKGADLPWLIKTPVALWRGSSTGGISRDDPSTWNRHHRLRLAKISHDLHRQECGEGGPPWNKTCQPKVDAHLYAYMFASGELQKYFGKPEDGVFVPLWQQLGYRYLIDVDGNSFSARLYTFFREAKSLILRVRAFVDWLDVWAVPYVHYIPVKTDWSDLLGAIQWAEENPDEAQKIVERARDLGRNGLRWTDAHCEMFALMMELDDRIVGRGRMPPVRVNVTGTVY
;
A
#
# COMPACT_ATOMS: atom_id res chain seq x y z
N MET A 1 -49.04 17.17 27.31
CA MET A 1 -49.07 18.61 26.94
C MET A 1 -48.20 18.81 25.71
N PRO A 2 -48.62 19.58 24.70
CA PRO A 2 -47.80 19.88 23.53
C PRO A 2 -46.88 21.08 23.77
N PHE A 3 -45.73 21.12 23.08
CA PHE A 3 -44.90 22.33 22.95
C PHE A 3 -44.59 22.60 21.47
N ARG A 4 -44.43 23.88 21.10
CA ARG A 4 -44.27 24.36 19.72
C ARG A 4 -42.81 24.24 19.22
N PRO A 5 -42.57 24.13 17.90
CA PRO A 5 -41.24 24.03 17.30
C PRO A 5 -40.56 25.40 17.10
N LEU A 6 -39.22 25.40 17.14
CA LEU A 6 -38.31 26.46 16.65
C LEU A 6 -37.01 25.78 16.09
N PRO A 7 -36.14 26.48 15.32
CA PRO A 7 -35.83 26.02 13.96
C PRO A 7 -34.43 25.42 13.73
N PHE A 8 -34.23 24.98 12.48
CA PHE A 8 -32.95 24.60 11.87
C PHE A 8 -31.81 25.60 12.13
N SER A 9 -30.68 25.13 12.64
CA SER A 9 -29.36 25.31 12.01
C SER A 9 -28.27 24.45 12.69
N ARG A 10 -27.10 24.31 12.05
CA ARG A 10 -25.85 23.75 12.61
C ARG A 10 -25.90 22.33 13.19
N ARG A 11 -26.00 21.32 12.31
CA ARG A 11 -25.26 20.06 12.50
C ARG A 11 -23.90 20.17 11.81
N ILE A 12 -22.82 20.22 12.57
CA ILE A 12 -21.46 20.02 12.03
C ILE A 12 -21.22 18.51 12.00
N PHE A 13 -21.28 17.91 10.81
CA PHE A 13 -20.72 16.58 10.60
C PHE A 13 -19.23 16.71 10.29
N ILE A 14 -18.40 16.03 11.07
CA ILE A 14 -16.96 15.99 10.86
C ILE A 14 -16.68 14.97 9.73
N LEU A 15 -16.47 15.45 8.51
CA LEU A 15 -15.83 14.66 7.45
C LEU A 15 -14.33 14.63 7.70
N ILE A 16 -13.76 13.45 7.95
CA ILE A 16 -12.32 13.21 7.81
C ILE A 16 -12.11 12.51 6.47
N GLY A 17 -11.55 13.25 5.52
CA GLY A 17 -11.18 12.75 4.20
C GLY A 17 -10.13 13.65 3.55
N THR A 18 -9.10 13.03 2.96
CA THR A 18 -8.07 13.66 2.11
C THR A 18 -7.44 14.96 2.63
N LEU A 19 -6.39 14.85 3.45
CA LEU A 19 -5.38 15.90 3.56
C LEU A 19 -4.45 15.85 2.34
N THR A 20 -4.93 16.33 1.19
CA THR A 20 -4.12 16.48 -0.02
C THR A 20 -3.11 17.61 0.19
N ILE A 21 -1.82 17.33 0.01
CA ILE A 21 -0.79 18.37 0.02
C ILE A 21 -0.94 19.20 -1.24
N VAL A 22 -1.41 20.44 -1.10
CA VAL A 22 -1.51 21.40 -2.20
C VAL A 22 -0.17 22.10 -2.38
N VAL A 23 0.47 21.86 -3.52
CA VAL A 23 1.64 22.61 -3.99
C VAL A 23 1.39 23.08 -5.42
N GLY A 24 1.54 24.38 -5.67
CA GLY A 24 1.77 24.91 -7.03
C GLY A 24 0.54 25.17 -7.91
N ALA A 25 -0.47 25.89 -7.41
CA ALA A 25 -1.46 26.52 -8.31
C ALA A 25 -0.82 27.70 -9.08
N VAL A 26 -0.23 27.42 -10.25
CA VAL A 26 0.36 28.44 -11.12
C VAL A 26 -0.74 29.22 -11.86
N LEU A 27 -0.89 30.51 -11.53
CA LEU A 27 -1.78 31.42 -12.24
C LEU A 27 -1.24 31.77 -13.64
N LEU A 28 -1.58 30.95 -14.63
CA LEU A 28 -1.34 31.23 -16.05
C LEU A 28 -2.20 32.42 -16.53
N THR A 29 -1.69 33.63 -16.34
CA THR A 29 -2.23 34.81 -17.02
C THR A 29 -1.83 34.78 -18.50
N ARG A 30 -2.82 34.72 -19.39
CA ARG A 30 -2.58 34.73 -20.85
C ARG A 30 -1.90 36.03 -21.26
N ARG A 31 -0.77 35.92 -21.98
CA ARG A 31 -0.27 36.95 -22.90
C ARG A 31 -0.32 36.39 -24.32
N PRO A 32 -0.56 37.22 -25.35
CA PRO A 32 -0.49 36.78 -26.74
C PRO A 32 0.96 36.39 -27.12
N PRO A 33 1.15 35.55 -28.16
CA PRO A 33 2.48 35.22 -28.67
C PRO A 33 3.18 36.43 -29.29
N ARG A 34 4.51 36.34 -29.44
CA ARG A 34 5.28 37.22 -30.33
C ARG A 34 5.52 36.51 -31.67
N GLU A 35 5.69 37.31 -32.72
CA GLU A 35 5.93 36.84 -34.08
C GLU A 35 7.43 36.67 -34.40
N ASP A 36 8.13 35.86 -33.61
CA ASP A 36 9.53 35.49 -33.85
C ASP A 36 9.76 33.98 -33.57
N GLY A 37 9.71 33.18 -34.64
CA GLY A 37 9.72 31.71 -34.58
C GLY A 37 11.06 31.07 -34.22
N ASN A 38 11.45 31.09 -32.94
CA ASN A 38 12.56 30.30 -32.39
C ASN A 38 12.18 29.63 -31.06
N PRO A 39 12.68 28.42 -30.75
CA PRO A 39 12.29 27.67 -29.55
C PRO A 39 13.01 28.15 -28.28
N THR A 40 12.24 28.54 -27.26
CA THR A 40 12.79 28.98 -25.96
C THR A 40 13.23 27.81 -25.09
N ILE A 41 14.53 27.74 -24.78
CA ILE A 41 15.09 26.83 -23.78
C ILE A 41 14.88 27.41 -22.38
N TRP A 42 14.28 26.65 -21.46
CA TRP A 42 14.03 27.07 -20.08
C TRP A 42 15.14 26.60 -19.14
N THR A 43 15.75 27.55 -18.43
CA THR A 43 16.68 27.28 -17.31
C THR A 43 16.09 27.81 -16.01
N PHE A 44 16.06 26.97 -14.96
CA PHE A 44 15.58 27.37 -13.64
C PHE A 44 16.66 28.15 -12.87
N THR A 45 16.40 29.42 -12.57
CA THR A 45 17.21 30.22 -11.62
C THR A 45 16.36 30.67 -10.44
N ARG A 46 16.95 30.60 -9.24
CA ARG A 46 16.25 30.68 -7.95
C ARG A 46 16.31 32.09 -7.36
N ARG A 47 15.20 32.84 -7.47
CA ARG A 47 14.87 34.01 -6.63
C ARG A 47 13.36 34.07 -6.41
N ALA A 48 12.90 34.17 -5.16
CA ALA A 48 11.47 34.26 -4.85
C ALA A 48 11.18 35.12 -3.59
N ASP A 49 12.14 35.97 -3.21
CA ASP A 49 12.20 36.64 -1.90
C ASP A 49 11.86 38.15 -1.96
N GLU A 50 11.49 38.67 -3.14
CA GLU A 50 11.28 40.10 -3.42
C GLU A 50 9.86 40.42 -3.95
N ALA A 51 8.84 39.73 -3.43
CA ALA A 51 7.43 40.03 -3.68
C ALA A 51 6.59 39.81 -2.41
N TRP A 52 5.38 40.41 -2.37
CA TRP A 52 4.40 40.36 -1.25
C TRP A 52 4.63 41.31 -0.05
N GLU A 53 4.98 42.58 -0.31
CA GLU A 53 4.67 43.69 0.62
C GLU A 53 3.42 44.47 0.18
N SER A 54 2.23 43.87 0.37
CA SER A 54 0.97 44.60 0.58
C SER A 54 0.05 43.75 1.45
N LYS A 55 -0.75 44.36 2.34
CA LYS A 55 -1.46 43.64 3.43
C LYS A 55 -2.99 43.67 3.34
N ASP A 56 -3.53 44.16 2.23
CA ASP A 56 -4.95 44.37 2.02
C ASP A 56 -5.57 43.28 1.13
N GLY A 57 -6.71 42.73 1.56
CA GLY A 57 -7.45 41.66 0.85
C GLY A 57 -7.52 40.31 1.56
N ILE A 58 -6.70 40.05 2.58
CA ILE A 58 -6.72 38.77 3.32
C ILE A 58 -7.77 38.81 4.45
N PRO A 59 -8.76 37.88 4.49
CA PRO A 59 -9.72 37.77 5.59
C PRO A 59 -9.05 37.54 6.96
N ARG A 60 -9.68 38.05 8.02
CA ARG A 60 -9.07 38.06 9.37
C ARG A 60 -8.66 36.67 9.86
N GLU A 61 -9.46 35.66 9.53
CA GLU A 61 -9.30 34.25 9.86
C GLU A 61 -8.01 33.61 9.30
N PHE A 62 -7.39 34.21 8.28
CA PHE A 62 -6.14 33.70 7.67
C PHE A 62 -4.87 34.40 8.18
N ARG A 63 -4.98 35.49 8.96
CA ARG A 63 -3.78 36.18 9.50
C ARG A 63 -3.10 35.37 10.61
N ASP A 64 -3.88 34.74 11.48
CA ASP A 64 -3.38 33.98 12.64
C ASP A 64 -2.52 32.77 12.22
N PHE A 65 -2.71 32.23 11.01
CA PHE A 65 -1.89 31.13 10.47
C PHE A 65 -0.46 31.58 10.07
N PHE A 66 -0.28 32.85 9.68
CA PHE A 66 1.02 33.41 9.28
C PHE A 66 1.85 33.93 10.46
N ASP A 67 1.22 34.40 11.54
CA ASP A 67 1.96 34.82 12.74
C ASP A 67 2.48 33.63 13.58
N ILE A 68 2.01 32.40 13.30
CA ILE A 68 2.56 31.17 13.91
C ILE A 68 3.90 30.78 13.28
N SER A 69 4.06 30.80 11.95
CA SER A 69 5.31 30.40 11.29
C SER A 69 6.46 31.34 11.65
N LYS A 70 6.24 32.66 11.64
CA LYS A 70 7.23 33.66 12.02
C LYS A 70 7.70 33.58 13.48
N LYS A 71 7.00 32.83 14.33
CA LYS A 71 7.36 32.62 15.74
C LYS A 71 8.36 31.48 15.97
N TYR A 72 8.63 30.66 14.95
CA TYR A 72 9.57 29.53 15.02
C TYR A 72 10.93 29.77 14.33
N GLU A 73 11.10 30.86 13.56
CA GLU A 73 12.37 31.18 12.87
C GLU A 73 13.40 31.99 13.69
N LEU A 74 13.11 32.34 14.95
CA LEU A 74 14.00 33.17 15.79
C LEU A 74 14.46 32.48 17.07
N LYS A 75 15.20 31.36 16.91
CA LYS A 75 16.09 30.79 17.94
C LYS A 75 17.37 30.16 17.36
N GLU A 76 18.09 30.89 16.50
CA GLU A 76 19.53 30.67 16.35
C GLU A 76 20.29 31.42 17.47
N GLU A 77 21.00 30.69 18.33
CA GLU A 77 21.85 31.29 19.35
C GLU A 77 23.16 31.80 18.72
N LYS A 78 23.42 33.10 18.87
CA LYS A 78 24.66 33.75 18.41
C LYS A 78 25.86 33.35 19.28
N SER A 79 26.43 32.17 19.01
CA SER A 79 27.73 31.79 19.57
C SER A 79 28.87 32.55 18.87
N THR A 80 29.33 33.64 19.49
CA THR A 80 30.50 34.39 19.02
C THR A 80 31.79 33.80 19.57
N ASN A 81 32.76 33.46 18.70
CA ASN A 81 34.17 33.75 19.04
C ASN A 81 35.13 33.80 17.84
N ARG A 82 36.27 34.48 18.06
CA ARG A 82 37.35 34.67 17.07
C ARG A 82 38.33 33.49 17.02
N PRO A 83 39.08 33.29 15.92
CA PRO A 83 40.05 32.21 15.79
C PRO A 83 41.34 32.49 16.56
N THR A 84 41.94 31.44 17.13
CA THR A 84 43.31 31.43 17.65
C THR A 84 44.08 30.23 17.11
N LYS A 85 45.36 30.44 16.78
CA LYS A 85 46.30 29.37 16.37
C LYS A 85 46.99 28.79 17.60
N SER A 86 47.24 27.49 17.62
CA SER A 86 48.35 26.89 18.37
C SER A 86 48.77 25.53 17.76
N THR A 87 49.89 24.97 18.22
CA THR A 87 50.69 24.02 17.44
C THR A 87 51.12 22.79 18.27
N VAL A 88 51.01 21.59 17.67
CA VAL A 88 51.77 20.34 17.89
C VAL A 88 52.46 20.11 19.26
N ARG A 89 52.12 18.99 19.94
CA ARG A 89 53.10 18.15 20.70
C ARG A 89 52.64 16.69 20.91
N ARG A 90 53.55 15.82 21.41
CA ARG A 90 53.49 14.33 21.42
C ARG A 90 53.47 13.69 22.83
N SER A 91 52.70 12.61 23.00
CA SER A 91 52.85 11.43 23.90
C SER A 91 51.93 10.30 23.36
N LYS A 92 52.05 8.96 23.53
CA LYS A 92 53.00 7.98 24.12
C LYS A 92 52.95 7.60 25.63
N THR A 93 52.72 6.28 25.85
CA THR A 93 53.25 5.34 26.90
C THR A 93 52.90 5.56 28.39
N VAL A 94 52.64 4.57 29.29
CA VAL A 94 52.37 3.07 29.29
C VAL A 94 52.10 2.65 30.79
N PRO A 95 51.71 1.41 31.25
CA PRO A 95 51.28 0.14 30.62
C PRO A 95 49.91 -0.44 31.14
N GLN A 96 49.91 -1.39 32.12
CA GLN A 96 48.79 -2.23 32.62
C GLN A 96 49.06 -2.73 34.07
N ARG A 97 48.01 -3.22 34.79
CA ARG A 97 47.93 -4.38 35.76
C ARG A 97 46.81 -4.17 36.83
N SER A 98 46.33 -5.15 37.63
CA SER A 98 45.82 -6.53 37.41
C SER A 98 45.55 -7.26 38.76
N SER A 99 44.28 -7.52 39.16
CA SER A 99 43.86 -8.46 40.23
C SER A 99 42.34 -8.31 40.54
N THR A 100 41.69 -9.10 41.41
CA THR A 100 41.15 -10.48 41.30
C THR A 100 40.19 -10.73 42.49
N ILE A 101 39.18 -11.61 42.33
CA ILE A 101 38.50 -12.46 43.37
C ILE A 101 37.33 -11.90 44.23
N ALA A 102 36.12 -12.40 43.89
CA ALA A 102 35.03 -13.03 44.68
C ALA A 102 34.39 -12.46 45.99
N GLY A 103 33.07 -12.70 46.13
CA GLY A 103 32.33 -12.73 47.41
C GLY A 103 30.78 -12.73 47.29
N ILE A 104 30.09 -13.72 47.88
CA ILE A 104 28.61 -13.79 48.09
C ILE A 104 28.37 -14.43 49.49
N PRO A 105 27.31 -14.09 50.27
CA PRO A 105 26.20 -15.06 50.47
C PRO A 105 24.78 -14.53 50.91
N THR A 106 23.73 -15.23 50.42
CA THR A 106 22.45 -15.65 51.08
C THR A 106 21.52 -14.73 51.94
N ALA A 107 20.34 -14.41 51.38
CA ALA A 107 18.94 -14.81 51.77
C ALA A 107 18.43 -15.02 53.23
N ARG A 108 17.13 -14.71 53.48
CA ARG A 108 16.23 -15.37 54.48
C ARG A 108 14.71 -15.12 54.27
N GLN A 109 13.84 -15.90 54.94
CA GLN A 109 12.34 -15.90 54.85
C GLN A 109 11.63 -15.79 56.23
N ILE A 110 10.37 -15.32 56.26
CA ILE A 110 9.24 -15.50 57.25
C ILE A 110 7.92 -15.33 56.42
N THR A 111 6.66 -15.84 56.57
CA THR A 111 5.74 -16.43 57.59
C THR A 111 5.12 -15.45 58.63
N SER A 112 3.86 -15.55 59.11
CA SER A 112 2.58 -16.25 58.75
C SER A 112 1.39 -15.53 59.47
N SER A 113 0.11 -15.96 59.69
CA SER A 113 -0.69 -17.19 59.48
C SER A 113 -2.23 -16.97 59.75
N SER A 114 -3.11 -17.54 58.91
CA SER A 114 -4.46 -18.15 59.16
C SER A 114 -5.58 -17.54 60.07
N MET A 115 -6.83 -17.54 59.53
CA MET A 115 -8.13 -17.96 60.16
C MET A 115 -8.78 -17.09 61.30
N THR A 116 -10.10 -17.10 61.61
CA THR A 116 -11.29 -17.88 61.12
C THR A 116 -12.64 -17.12 61.24
N ALA A 117 -13.68 -17.68 60.61
CA ALA A 117 -15.12 -17.31 60.47
C ALA A 117 -15.96 -16.82 61.68
N THR A 118 -17.14 -16.24 61.38
CA THR A 118 -18.47 -16.56 61.99
C THR A 118 -19.64 -16.02 61.12
N THR A 119 -20.84 -16.61 61.24
CA THR A 119 -22.04 -16.41 60.40
C THR A 119 -23.03 -15.33 60.86
N SER A 120 -23.73 -14.66 59.92
CA SER A 120 -25.21 -14.51 59.93
C SER A 120 -25.74 -13.83 58.66
N ARG A 121 -27.01 -14.09 58.29
CA ARG A 121 -27.72 -13.46 57.14
C ARG A 121 -29.12 -13.02 57.59
N LEU A 122 -29.42 -11.73 57.53
CA LEU A 122 -30.78 -11.18 57.62
C LEU A 122 -30.92 -9.88 56.79
N HIS A 123 -32.13 -9.38 56.61
CA HIS A 123 -32.49 -8.52 55.48
C HIS A 123 -32.57 -7.01 55.76
N MET A 124 -32.31 -6.25 54.68
CA MET A 124 -32.82 -4.90 54.37
C MET A 124 -32.70 -3.79 55.43
N THR A 125 -31.87 -2.80 55.12
CA THR A 125 -32.33 -1.40 55.07
C THR A 125 -31.51 -0.61 54.04
N SER A 126 -32.08 0.48 53.52
CA SER A 126 -31.48 1.29 52.46
C SER A 126 -30.62 2.42 53.05
N THR A 127 -29.31 2.38 52.79
CA THR A 127 -28.40 3.49 53.07
C THR A 127 -27.41 3.66 51.92
N LYS A 128 -27.32 4.88 51.38
CA LYS A 128 -26.31 5.23 50.37
C LYS A 128 -24.93 5.19 51.00
N VAL A 129 -24.09 4.25 50.58
CA VAL A 129 -22.65 4.24 50.89
C VAL A 129 -21.89 4.64 49.64
N SER A 130 -20.88 5.51 49.79
CA SER A 130 -20.01 5.91 48.68
C SER A 130 -19.15 4.72 48.25
N ALA A 131 -19.59 4.03 47.20
CA ALA A 131 -18.75 3.06 46.49
C ALA A 131 -17.70 3.84 45.68
N THR A 132 -16.68 4.34 46.38
CA THR A 132 -15.46 4.86 45.77
C THR A 132 -14.63 3.69 45.26
N THR A 133 -15.17 2.95 44.29
CA THR A 133 -14.38 2.05 43.45
C THR A 133 -13.41 2.92 42.68
N ALA A 134 -12.19 3.04 43.21
CA ALA A 134 -11.07 3.50 42.41
C ALA A 134 -11.01 2.58 41.19
N ALA A 135 -11.40 3.11 40.03
CA ALA A 135 -11.22 2.40 38.78
C ALA A 135 -9.72 2.16 38.65
N THR A 136 -9.30 0.91 38.77
CA THR A 136 -7.89 0.54 38.65
C THR A 136 -7.46 0.93 37.25
N THR A 137 -6.70 2.02 37.13
CA THR A 137 -6.16 2.47 35.85
C THR A 137 -5.46 1.28 35.22
N PRO A 138 -5.86 0.82 34.01
CA PRO A 138 -5.30 -0.40 33.45
C PRO A 138 -3.78 -0.30 33.39
N SER A 139 -3.09 -1.21 34.07
CA SER A 139 -1.63 -1.21 34.06
C SER A 139 -1.13 -1.45 32.63
N PRO A 140 -0.01 -0.84 32.20
CA PRO A 140 0.60 -1.15 30.90
C PRO A 140 0.92 -2.65 30.69
N ASP A 141 0.88 -3.45 31.75
CA ASP A 141 1.08 -4.90 31.74
C ASP A 141 -0.05 -5.70 31.05
N HIS A 142 -1.20 -5.09 30.71
CA HIS A 142 -2.31 -5.84 30.12
C HIS A 142 -2.16 -6.16 28.62
N PHE A 143 -1.28 -5.46 27.89
CA PHE A 143 -0.98 -5.81 26.49
C PHE A 143 0.29 -6.69 26.39
N VAL A 144 0.18 -7.94 26.86
CA VAL A 144 1.23 -8.95 26.73
C VAL A 144 1.18 -9.58 25.34
N LEU A 145 2.31 -9.61 24.63
CA LEU A 145 2.42 -10.32 23.35
C LEU A 145 2.61 -11.82 23.58
N ASP A 146 1.66 -12.62 23.12
CA ASP A 146 1.92 -14.03 22.80
C ASP A 146 2.62 -14.11 21.43
N ILE A 147 3.94 -14.29 21.46
CA ILE A 147 4.80 -14.60 20.32
C ILE A 147 5.73 -15.74 20.72
N LYS A 148 5.41 -16.95 20.25
CA LYS A 148 6.35 -18.06 20.26
C LYS A 148 7.25 -17.93 19.03
N HIS A 149 8.49 -17.48 19.22
CA HIS A 149 9.46 -17.41 18.12
C HIS A 149 9.64 -18.76 17.42
N VAL A 150 9.76 -18.71 16.09
CA VAL A 150 10.00 -19.88 15.24
C VAL A 150 11.20 -19.64 14.32
N PRO A 151 11.91 -20.69 13.88
CA PRO A 151 12.92 -20.55 12.83
C PRO A 151 12.29 -20.00 11.54
N TYR A 152 12.93 -18.98 10.97
CA TYR A 152 12.62 -18.53 9.61
C TYR A 152 13.07 -19.61 8.60
N VAL A 153 12.25 -19.81 7.56
CA VAL A 153 12.53 -20.79 6.49
C VAL A 153 12.56 -20.07 5.15
N HIS A 154 13.77 -19.81 4.67
CA HIS A 154 14.02 -19.34 3.31
C HIS A 154 13.65 -20.44 2.28
N LYS A 155 12.98 -20.07 1.17
CA LYS A 155 12.80 -20.95 0.01
C LYS A 155 13.67 -20.43 -1.13
N ALA A 156 14.59 -21.25 -1.63
CA ALA A 156 15.33 -20.92 -2.84
C ALA A 156 14.38 -20.94 -4.06
N VAL A 157 14.11 -19.78 -4.66
CA VAL A 157 13.21 -19.63 -5.81
C VAL A 157 14.03 -19.30 -7.06
N ARG A 158 14.02 -20.18 -8.06
CA ARG A 158 14.56 -19.85 -9.39
C ARG A 158 13.55 -18.95 -10.11
N PHE A 159 13.91 -17.68 -10.27
CA PHE A 159 13.13 -16.71 -11.05
C PHE A 159 13.98 -16.20 -12.24
N PRO A 160 13.40 -16.09 -13.45
CA PRO A 160 14.12 -15.66 -14.64
C PRO A 160 14.81 -14.30 -14.45
N ALA A 161 15.90 -14.09 -15.19
CA ALA A 161 16.44 -12.75 -15.40
C ALA A 161 15.57 -12.03 -16.45
N ARG A 162 15.50 -10.70 -16.37
CA ARG A 162 14.87 -9.89 -17.42
C ARG A 162 15.65 -10.08 -18.72
N SER A 163 15.03 -10.75 -19.71
CA SER A 163 15.67 -10.97 -21.00
C SER A 163 15.71 -9.69 -21.84
N THR A 164 16.70 -9.60 -22.72
CA THR A 164 16.72 -8.64 -23.83
C THR A 164 15.99 -9.16 -25.07
N ASP A 165 15.76 -10.49 -25.15
CA ASP A 165 14.93 -11.08 -26.18
C ASP A 165 13.47 -10.65 -26.00
N VAL A 166 12.79 -10.40 -27.11
CA VAL A 166 11.34 -10.23 -27.18
C VAL A 166 10.77 -11.47 -27.86
N PRO A 167 9.74 -12.14 -27.27
CA PRO A 167 9.11 -13.28 -27.93
C PRO A 167 8.31 -12.78 -29.14
N THR A 168 8.29 -13.54 -30.23
CA THR A 168 7.48 -13.19 -31.40
C THR A 168 5.98 -13.22 -31.08
N TYR A 169 5.15 -12.56 -31.90
CA TYR A 169 3.70 -12.58 -31.72
C TYR A 169 3.12 -14.01 -31.73
N GLU A 170 3.65 -14.90 -32.58
CA GLU A 170 3.22 -16.30 -32.64
C GLU A 170 3.63 -17.07 -31.38
N GLU A 171 4.86 -16.88 -30.88
CA GLU A 171 5.30 -17.45 -29.59
C GLU A 171 4.45 -16.94 -28.41
N ALA A 172 4.17 -15.64 -28.35
CA ALA A 172 3.34 -15.04 -27.30
C ALA A 172 1.89 -15.52 -27.36
N ARG A 173 1.30 -15.61 -28.57
CA ARG A 173 -0.05 -16.16 -28.79
C ARG A 173 -0.13 -17.63 -28.39
N ALA A 174 0.88 -18.43 -28.75
CA ALA A 174 0.98 -19.82 -28.35
C ALA A 174 1.19 -19.96 -26.83
N TYR A 175 1.96 -19.07 -26.19
CA TYR A 175 2.16 -19.05 -24.74
C TYR A 175 0.87 -18.73 -23.99
N TYR A 176 0.12 -17.72 -24.43
CA TYR A 176 -1.20 -17.44 -23.86
C TYR A 176 -2.11 -18.67 -23.98
N GLN A 177 -2.17 -19.30 -25.15
CA GLN A 177 -3.03 -20.45 -25.38
C GLN A 177 -2.62 -21.69 -24.55
N HIS A 178 -1.32 -21.92 -24.36
CA HIS A 178 -0.80 -22.95 -23.46
C HIS A 178 -1.17 -22.67 -22.00
N THR A 179 -1.01 -21.42 -21.54
CA THR A 179 -1.22 -21.02 -20.15
C THR A 179 -2.69 -20.90 -19.75
N GLN A 180 -3.59 -20.52 -20.68
CA GLN A 180 -5.02 -20.32 -20.39
C GLN A 180 -5.96 -21.37 -21.02
N GLY A 181 -5.44 -22.32 -21.80
CA GLY A 181 -6.25 -23.36 -22.45
C GLY A 181 -7.27 -22.84 -23.47
N ARG A 182 -7.15 -21.57 -23.89
CA ARG A 182 -8.07 -20.86 -24.79
C ARG A 182 -7.29 -19.92 -25.72
N PRO A 183 -7.78 -19.60 -26.93
CA PRO A 183 -7.18 -18.54 -27.73
C PRO A 183 -7.24 -17.19 -26.99
N PRO A 184 -6.25 -16.30 -27.18
CA PRO A 184 -6.28 -14.97 -26.57
C PRO A 184 -7.37 -14.06 -27.14
N PRO A 185 -7.78 -13.02 -26.40
CA PRO A 185 -8.76 -12.04 -26.84
C PRO A 185 -8.42 -11.35 -28.17
N ARG A 186 -9.44 -10.81 -28.86
CA ARG A 186 -9.30 -10.13 -30.17
C ARG A 186 -8.24 -9.01 -30.17
N LEU A 187 -8.08 -8.30 -29.06
CA LEU A 187 -7.14 -7.17 -28.94
C LEU A 187 -5.71 -7.59 -28.58
N TYR A 188 -5.42 -8.90 -28.46
CA TYR A 188 -4.11 -9.40 -28.06
C TYR A 188 -2.99 -9.04 -29.04
N LYS A 189 -3.29 -8.87 -30.34
CA LYS A 189 -2.29 -8.38 -31.32
C LYS A 189 -1.98 -6.88 -31.14
N PRO A 190 -2.98 -5.97 -31.09
CA PRO A 190 -2.76 -4.60 -30.62
C PRO A 190 -2.02 -4.48 -29.29
N PHE A 191 -2.41 -5.26 -28.28
CA PHE A 191 -1.76 -5.31 -26.97
C PHE A 191 -0.30 -5.77 -27.08
N TYR A 192 -0.01 -6.85 -27.82
CA TYR A 192 1.35 -7.32 -28.07
C TYR A 192 2.24 -6.21 -28.66
N HIS A 193 1.77 -5.51 -29.70
CA HIS A 193 2.56 -4.45 -30.32
C HIS A 193 2.82 -3.29 -29.35
N PHE A 194 1.79 -2.85 -28.61
CA PHE A 194 1.92 -1.82 -27.57
C PHE A 194 2.89 -2.24 -26.44
N ALA A 195 2.80 -3.49 -25.98
CA ALA A 195 3.64 -4.02 -24.91
C ALA A 195 5.11 -4.14 -25.34
N VAL A 196 5.38 -4.55 -26.59
CA VAL A 196 6.73 -4.61 -27.15
C VAL A 196 7.32 -3.20 -27.31
N GLU A 197 6.56 -2.25 -27.86
CA GLU A 197 6.97 -0.85 -28.02
C GLU A 197 7.34 -0.21 -26.66
N ASN A 198 6.54 -0.46 -25.63
CA ASN A 198 6.75 0.05 -24.26
C ASN A 198 7.72 -0.80 -23.41
N LYS A 199 8.25 -1.91 -23.96
CA LYS A 199 9.18 -2.84 -23.29
C LYS A 199 8.60 -3.51 -22.03
N CYS A 200 7.31 -3.80 -22.05
CA CYS A 200 6.57 -4.50 -21.00
C CYS A 200 6.77 -6.03 -21.09
N ASN A 201 6.52 -6.76 -19.99
CA ASN A 201 6.55 -8.24 -20.01
C ASN A 201 5.35 -8.81 -20.79
N VAL A 202 5.54 -9.08 -22.08
CA VAL A 202 4.49 -9.65 -22.97
C VAL A 202 3.87 -10.95 -22.43
N LEU A 203 4.65 -11.82 -21.78
CA LEU A 203 4.21 -13.17 -21.42
C LEU A 203 3.42 -13.21 -20.10
N GLY A 204 3.82 -12.45 -19.08
CA GLY A 204 3.17 -12.51 -17.76
C GLY A 204 1.72 -12.02 -17.74
N HIS A 205 1.36 -11.14 -18.68
CA HIS A 205 -0.03 -10.72 -18.88
C HIS A 205 -0.95 -11.88 -19.29
N ALA A 206 -0.41 -13.00 -19.78
CA ALA A 206 -1.19 -14.21 -20.05
C ALA A 206 -1.85 -14.81 -18.79
N HIS A 207 -1.38 -14.48 -17.58
CA HIS A 207 -1.96 -15.00 -16.33
C HIS A 207 -3.17 -14.19 -15.83
N PHE A 208 -3.41 -12.98 -16.35
CA PHE A 208 -4.38 -12.02 -15.80
C PHE A 208 -5.84 -12.50 -15.84
N ASN A 209 -6.15 -13.45 -16.72
CA ASN A 209 -7.40 -14.19 -16.75
C ASN A 209 -7.79 -14.77 -15.35
N GLN A 210 -6.81 -15.01 -14.46
CA GLN A 210 -7.03 -15.44 -13.08
C GLN A 210 -7.79 -14.43 -12.20
N TYR A 211 -7.71 -13.13 -12.49
CA TYR A 211 -8.48 -12.12 -11.74
C TYR A 211 -9.97 -12.16 -12.09
N PHE A 212 -10.29 -12.55 -13.32
CA PHE A 212 -11.65 -12.74 -13.80
C PHE A 212 -12.25 -14.09 -13.40
N LYS A 213 -11.51 -14.97 -12.70
CA LYS A 213 -11.97 -16.34 -12.35
C LYS A 213 -13.20 -16.38 -11.45
N ASN A 214 -13.41 -15.32 -10.67
CA ASN A 214 -14.53 -15.17 -9.75
C ASN A 214 -15.76 -14.50 -10.41
N LEU A 215 -15.62 -13.96 -11.64
CA LEU A 215 -16.67 -13.25 -12.36
C LEU A 215 -17.41 -14.18 -13.34
N PRO A 216 -18.67 -13.87 -13.71
CA PRO A 216 -19.37 -14.56 -14.79
C PRO A 216 -18.60 -14.48 -16.12
N LYS A 217 -18.60 -15.58 -16.89
CA LYS A 217 -17.95 -15.64 -18.21
C LYS A 217 -18.50 -14.61 -19.20
N ASN A 218 -19.80 -14.33 -19.10
CA ASN A 218 -20.52 -13.35 -19.89
C ASN A 218 -20.89 -12.17 -18.99
N ILE A 219 -20.39 -10.98 -19.31
CA ILE A 219 -20.70 -9.74 -18.59
C ILE A 219 -21.74 -8.98 -19.41
N THR A 220 -22.93 -8.77 -18.84
CA THR A 220 -24.02 -8.04 -19.51
C THR A 220 -23.90 -6.53 -19.27
N LEU A 221 -24.59 -5.74 -20.10
CA LEU A 221 -24.72 -4.31 -19.87
C LEU A 221 -25.39 -4.01 -18.51
N GLU A 222 -26.42 -4.77 -18.14
CA GLU A 222 -27.08 -4.68 -16.83
C GLU A 222 -26.08 -4.88 -15.66
N MET A 223 -25.10 -5.78 -15.78
CA MET A 223 -24.05 -5.94 -14.76
C MET A 223 -23.13 -4.72 -14.68
N LEU A 224 -22.80 -4.10 -15.82
CA LEU A 224 -22.02 -2.86 -15.85
C LEU A 224 -22.84 -1.70 -15.27
N GLU A 225 -24.12 -1.58 -15.59
CA GLU A 225 -25.05 -0.57 -15.03
C GLU A 225 -25.23 -0.75 -13.51
N LYS A 226 -25.46 -1.98 -13.03
CA LYS A 226 -25.53 -2.29 -11.59
C LYS A 226 -24.25 -1.90 -10.86
N ALA A 227 -23.08 -2.23 -11.44
CA ALA A 227 -21.78 -1.84 -10.89
C ALA A 227 -21.63 -0.31 -10.84
N SER A 228 -21.96 0.37 -11.94
CA SER A 228 -21.92 1.83 -12.09
C SER A 228 -22.74 2.58 -11.03
N ASN A 229 -23.83 1.97 -10.54
CA ASN A 229 -24.76 2.57 -9.59
C ASN A 229 -24.53 2.18 -8.13
N LEU A 230 -23.46 1.44 -7.81
CA LEU A 230 -23.08 1.20 -6.41
C LEU A 230 -22.49 2.47 -5.78
N GLU A 231 -22.78 2.67 -4.49
CA GLU A 231 -22.26 3.81 -3.72
C GLU A 231 -20.73 3.89 -3.79
N ARG A 232 -20.20 5.07 -4.16
CA ARG A 232 -18.76 5.38 -4.30
C ARG A 232 -18.01 4.57 -5.38
N ILE A 233 -18.75 4.03 -6.36
CA ILE A 233 -18.20 3.65 -7.67
C ILE A 233 -18.31 4.85 -8.61
N ILE A 234 -17.32 5.01 -9.48
CA ILE A 234 -17.39 5.85 -10.69
C ILE A 234 -17.38 4.96 -11.92
N THR A 235 -17.78 5.48 -13.08
CA THR A 235 -17.72 4.72 -14.33
C THR A 235 -16.89 5.46 -15.34
N VAL A 236 -15.72 4.92 -15.66
CA VAL A 236 -14.83 5.48 -16.67
C VAL A 236 -15.34 5.06 -18.03
N VAL A 237 -15.52 6.04 -18.92
CA VAL A 237 -16.06 5.85 -20.26
C VAL A 237 -15.02 6.29 -21.28
N ILE A 238 -14.69 5.41 -22.23
CA ILE A 238 -14.04 5.82 -23.48
C ILE A 238 -15.15 6.24 -24.43
N GLY A 239 -15.31 7.56 -24.60
CA GLY A 239 -16.40 8.15 -25.37
C GLY A 239 -15.93 8.98 -26.56
N PRO A 240 -16.86 9.32 -27.47
CA PRO A 240 -16.58 10.25 -28.55
C PRO A 240 -16.30 11.67 -28.04
N LEU A 241 -15.65 12.49 -28.86
CA LEU A 241 -15.68 13.94 -28.65
C LEU A 241 -17.10 14.49 -28.78
N LYS A 242 -17.37 15.61 -28.09
CA LYS A 242 -18.67 16.27 -28.08
C LYS A 242 -19.03 16.79 -29.48
N GLY A 243 -19.96 16.11 -30.15
CA GLY A 243 -20.43 16.45 -31.50
C GLY A 243 -20.15 15.37 -32.56
N ASP A 244 -19.47 14.27 -32.22
CA ASP A 244 -19.31 13.13 -33.13
C ASP A 244 -20.60 12.28 -33.23
N GLU A 245 -21.35 12.52 -34.31
CA GLU A 245 -22.59 11.83 -34.69
C GLU A 245 -22.37 10.44 -35.34
N SER A 246 -21.14 9.90 -35.37
CA SER A 246 -20.91 8.57 -35.99
C SER A 246 -21.66 7.47 -35.25
N THR A 247 -22.40 6.64 -36.02
CA THR A 247 -23.25 5.55 -35.54
C THR A 247 -22.55 4.18 -35.54
N ALA A 248 -21.24 4.15 -35.76
CA ALA A 248 -20.42 2.95 -35.69
C ALA A 248 -19.95 2.73 -34.23
N ASP A 249 -20.62 1.82 -33.53
CA ASP A 249 -20.28 1.53 -32.11
C ASP A 249 -19.06 0.58 -31.98
N ASP A 250 -18.86 -0.33 -32.95
CA ASP A 250 -17.84 -1.40 -32.93
C ASP A 250 -16.42 -0.90 -33.25
N CYS A 251 -16.27 0.25 -33.90
CA CYS A 251 -14.98 0.80 -34.33
C CYS A 251 -14.98 2.33 -34.44
N TRP A 252 -13.82 2.95 -34.16
CA TRP A 252 -13.57 4.35 -34.51
C TRP A 252 -13.39 4.46 -36.02
N CYS A 253 -14.48 4.74 -36.72
CA CYS A 253 -14.59 4.58 -38.17
C CYS A 253 -15.20 5.82 -38.85
N ASP A 254 -14.91 6.00 -40.13
CA ASP A 254 -15.58 7.00 -40.97
C ASP A 254 -17.05 6.61 -41.27
N LYS A 255 -17.76 7.48 -42.00
CA LYS A 255 -19.17 7.24 -42.39
C LYS A 255 -19.37 6.08 -43.38
N ALA A 256 -18.30 5.47 -43.89
CA ALA A 256 -18.32 4.27 -44.73
C ALA A 256 -17.87 2.99 -43.98
N GLY A 257 -17.47 3.11 -42.71
CA GLY A 257 -17.02 1.99 -41.88
C GLY A 257 -15.52 1.69 -41.96
N ASN A 258 -14.71 2.57 -42.56
CA ASN A 258 -13.25 2.41 -42.59
C ASN A 258 -12.64 2.87 -41.26
N PRO A 259 -11.73 2.09 -40.62
CA PRO A 259 -11.05 2.51 -39.40
C PRO A 259 -10.24 3.80 -39.57
N LEU A 260 -10.38 4.73 -38.62
CA LEU A 260 -9.63 5.97 -38.57
C LEU A 260 -8.19 5.71 -38.09
N GLU A 261 -7.20 6.28 -38.78
CA GLU A 261 -5.79 6.19 -38.40
C GLU A 261 -5.49 6.97 -37.11
N HIS A 262 -6.15 8.11 -36.94
CA HIS A 262 -6.04 9.01 -35.78
C HIS A 262 -7.45 9.31 -35.22
N PRO A 263 -8.07 8.37 -34.50
CA PRO A 263 -9.41 8.57 -33.94
C PRO A 263 -9.35 9.54 -32.75
N GLU A 264 -10.30 10.47 -32.69
CA GLU A 264 -10.45 11.40 -31.57
C GLU A 264 -11.49 10.88 -30.56
N TYR A 265 -11.07 10.77 -29.30
CA TYR A 265 -11.88 10.24 -28.20
C TYR A 265 -11.50 10.92 -26.88
N ILE A 266 -12.41 10.83 -25.91
CA ILE A 266 -12.23 11.36 -24.56
C ILE A 266 -12.31 10.21 -23.55
N VAL A 267 -11.50 10.30 -22.49
CA VAL A 267 -11.62 9.40 -21.32
C VAL A 267 -12.25 10.21 -20.19
N GLN A 268 -13.49 9.89 -19.85
CA GLN A 268 -14.37 10.71 -19.03
C GLN A 268 -15.04 9.89 -17.92
N ASP A 269 -15.64 10.58 -16.96
CA ASP A 269 -16.54 9.99 -15.97
C ASP A 269 -17.97 10.03 -16.50
N ALA A 270 -18.73 8.94 -16.35
CA ALA A 270 -20.14 8.84 -16.72
C ALA A 270 -21.00 9.96 -16.13
N VAL A 271 -20.69 10.48 -14.92
CA VAL A 271 -21.45 11.60 -14.33
C VAL A 271 -20.94 12.98 -14.77
N LYS A 272 -19.94 13.06 -15.66
CA LYS A 272 -19.37 14.29 -16.25
C LYS A 272 -19.09 14.13 -17.75
N MET A 273 -20.04 13.57 -18.49
CA MET A 273 -19.92 13.38 -19.94
C MET A 273 -19.67 14.70 -20.68
N GLY A 274 -18.64 14.72 -21.53
CA GLY A 274 -18.14 15.88 -22.26
C GLY A 274 -16.91 16.55 -21.64
N GLU A 275 -16.46 16.13 -20.46
CA GLU A 275 -15.25 16.62 -19.79
C GLU A 275 -14.20 15.51 -19.62
N GLU A 276 -12.92 15.84 -19.81
CA GLU A 276 -11.84 14.86 -19.71
C GLU A 276 -11.43 14.62 -18.26
N HIS A 277 -11.53 13.37 -17.80
CA HIS A 277 -11.07 13.00 -16.46
C HIS A 277 -9.56 12.73 -16.46
N ILE A 278 -8.78 13.79 -16.21
CA ILE A 278 -7.30 13.83 -16.29
C ILE A 278 -6.61 12.57 -15.75
N ARG A 279 -7.03 12.04 -14.58
CA ARG A 279 -6.43 10.82 -13.99
C ARG A 279 -6.60 9.58 -14.87
N TRP A 280 -7.79 9.41 -15.46
CA TRP A 280 -8.12 8.27 -16.32
C TRP A 280 -7.56 8.46 -17.73
N ALA A 281 -7.58 9.67 -18.26
CA ALA A 281 -6.90 10.02 -19.49
C ALA A 281 -5.40 9.68 -19.41
N ASN A 282 -4.71 10.03 -18.32
CA ASN A 282 -3.28 9.74 -18.11
C ASN A 282 -2.95 8.24 -17.99
N LEU A 283 -3.92 7.38 -17.65
CA LEU A 283 -3.76 5.92 -17.59
C LEU A 283 -4.17 5.23 -18.91
N MET A 284 -5.26 5.69 -19.55
CA MET A 284 -5.93 4.93 -20.61
C MET A 284 -5.71 5.48 -22.03
N LYS A 285 -5.43 6.79 -22.21
CA LYS A 285 -5.20 7.37 -23.56
C LYS A 285 -4.17 6.63 -24.42
N PRO A 286 -3.04 6.10 -23.91
CA PRO A 286 -2.05 5.44 -24.76
C PRO A 286 -2.59 4.26 -25.59
N PHE A 287 -3.67 3.61 -25.14
CA PHE A 287 -4.25 2.44 -25.80
C PHE A 287 -5.77 2.50 -26.04
N ALA A 288 -6.48 3.49 -25.50
CA ALA A 288 -7.95 3.58 -25.54
C ALA A 288 -8.56 3.50 -26.95
N LYS A 289 -7.83 3.92 -27.99
CA LYS A 289 -8.23 3.79 -29.41
C LYS A 289 -8.54 2.36 -29.87
N TRP A 290 -8.10 1.33 -29.15
CA TRP A 290 -8.37 -0.07 -29.47
C TRP A 290 -9.70 -0.60 -28.90
N PHE A 291 -10.32 0.15 -27.99
CA PHE A 291 -11.59 -0.19 -27.37
C PHE A 291 -12.77 0.45 -28.12
N PRO A 292 -13.96 -0.18 -28.13
CA PRO A 292 -15.10 0.32 -28.88
C PRO A 292 -15.65 1.64 -28.29
N LYS A 293 -16.51 2.30 -29.06
CA LYS A 293 -17.21 3.51 -28.63
C LYS A 293 -18.10 3.18 -27.41
N ASN A 294 -18.15 4.11 -26.45
CA ASN A 294 -18.85 3.97 -25.16
C ASN A 294 -18.34 2.82 -24.25
N PHE A 295 -17.08 2.38 -24.37
CA PHE A 295 -16.54 1.32 -23.49
C PHE A 295 -16.55 1.76 -22.02
N ARG A 296 -17.24 0.98 -21.16
CA ARG A 296 -17.51 1.31 -19.76
C ARG A 296 -16.64 0.47 -18.82
N VAL A 297 -15.95 1.11 -17.88
CA VAL A 297 -15.20 0.45 -16.80
C VAL A 297 -15.70 0.97 -15.44
N PRO A 298 -16.45 0.17 -14.67
CA PRO A 298 -16.83 0.51 -13.30
C PRO A 298 -15.61 0.43 -12.38
N VAL A 299 -15.24 1.56 -11.76
CA VAL A 299 -14.04 1.69 -10.92
C VAL A 299 -14.42 2.13 -9.50
N ASN A 300 -13.90 1.40 -8.53
CA ASN A 300 -13.83 1.80 -7.14
C ASN A 300 -12.56 2.66 -6.92
N GLU A 301 -12.72 3.91 -6.49
CA GLU A 301 -11.59 4.78 -6.13
C GLU A 301 -11.16 4.66 -4.65
N LEU A 302 -11.73 3.69 -3.89
CA LEU A 302 -11.42 3.48 -2.48
C LEU A 302 -10.45 2.31 -2.28
N ASP A 303 -9.52 2.45 -1.34
CA ASP A 303 -8.48 1.45 -1.03
C ASP A 303 -9.04 0.03 -0.78
N TRP A 304 -10.26 -0.08 -0.22
CA TRP A 304 -10.91 -1.34 0.13
C TRP A 304 -11.64 -2.00 -1.06
N PRO A 305 -11.57 -3.35 -1.22
CA PRO A 305 -12.40 -4.08 -2.18
C PRO A 305 -13.90 -4.02 -1.85
N ARG A 306 -14.74 -4.26 -2.85
CA ARG A 306 -16.19 -4.00 -2.82
C ARG A 306 -17.03 -5.25 -3.02
N ILE A 307 -16.57 -6.25 -3.78
CA ILE A 307 -17.38 -7.40 -4.16
C ILE A 307 -16.89 -8.66 -3.44
N LYS A 308 -17.68 -9.18 -2.49
CA LYS A 308 -17.38 -10.47 -1.83
C LYS A 308 -17.71 -11.64 -2.75
N ILE A 309 -16.93 -12.72 -2.65
CA ILE A 309 -17.26 -13.99 -3.30
C ILE A 309 -18.44 -14.64 -2.52
N PRO A 310 -19.55 -15.02 -3.18
CA PRO A 310 -20.69 -15.64 -2.52
C PRO A 310 -20.31 -16.91 -1.75
N GLY A 311 -20.82 -17.05 -0.52
CA GLY A 311 -20.55 -18.20 0.35
C GLY A 311 -19.20 -18.19 1.08
N VAL A 312 -18.28 -17.27 0.77
CA VAL A 312 -16.99 -17.17 1.49
C VAL A 312 -17.13 -16.31 2.74
N GLN A 313 -16.73 -16.84 3.90
CA GLN A 313 -16.53 -16.03 5.10
C GLN A 313 -15.12 -15.45 5.13
N CYS A 314 -15.06 -14.12 5.13
CA CYS A 314 -13.81 -13.35 5.17
C CYS A 314 -13.58 -12.71 6.54
N VAL A 315 -14.60 -11.98 7.03
CA VAL A 315 -14.56 -11.37 8.35
C VAL A 315 -15.08 -12.37 9.37
N TYR A 316 -14.28 -12.62 10.39
CA TYR A 316 -14.58 -13.42 11.56
C TYR A 316 -14.54 -12.45 12.73
N GLY A 317 -15.69 -12.14 13.33
CA GLY A 317 -15.73 -11.29 14.52
C GLY A 317 -15.07 -11.98 15.72
N ASP A 318 -15.51 -11.65 16.93
CA ASP A 318 -14.85 -12.18 18.13
C ASP A 318 -14.89 -13.74 18.20
N ASN A 319 -15.89 -14.36 17.54
CA ASN A 319 -16.05 -15.80 17.31
C ASN A 319 -15.31 -16.33 16.06
N ILE A 320 -14.09 -16.85 16.22
CA ILE A 320 -13.31 -17.51 15.16
C ILE A 320 -13.51 -19.05 15.25
N PRO A 321 -13.70 -19.78 14.14
CA PRO A 321 -13.67 -21.24 14.13
C PRO A 321 -12.33 -21.81 14.61
N SER A 322 -12.37 -22.87 15.41
CA SER A 322 -11.16 -23.50 15.98
C SER A 322 -10.16 -24.03 14.94
N HIS A 323 -10.64 -24.47 13.77
CA HIS A 323 -9.77 -24.92 12.68
C HIS A 323 -8.94 -23.80 12.04
N VAL A 324 -9.41 -22.54 12.13
CA VAL A 324 -8.67 -21.35 11.69
C VAL A 324 -7.62 -20.96 12.74
N LEU A 325 -8.01 -20.98 14.03
CA LEU A 325 -7.11 -20.72 15.16
C LEU A 325 -5.94 -21.71 15.26
N ASN A 326 -6.19 -22.97 14.87
CA ASN A 326 -5.25 -24.09 14.94
C ASN A 326 -4.63 -24.44 13.57
N TYR A 327 -4.63 -23.51 12.61
CA TYR A 327 -4.04 -23.75 11.28
C TYR A 327 -2.52 -23.99 11.37
N THR A 328 -2.08 -25.18 10.92
CA THR A 328 -0.66 -25.60 10.89
C THR A 328 -0.09 -25.71 9.47
N GLY A 329 -0.85 -25.31 8.45
CA GLY A 329 -0.37 -25.26 7.07
C GLY A 329 0.62 -24.11 6.84
N PRO A 330 1.19 -24.00 5.62
CA PRO A 330 2.22 -23.02 5.34
C PRO A 330 1.65 -21.60 5.27
N GLU A 331 2.22 -20.70 6.07
CA GLU A 331 1.84 -19.28 6.13
C GLU A 331 2.50 -18.41 5.05
N THR A 332 3.37 -19.01 4.25
CA THR A 332 3.96 -18.36 3.06
C THR A 332 3.25 -18.84 1.81
N PRO A 333 3.09 -17.98 0.77
CA PRO A 333 2.54 -18.40 -0.51
C PRO A 333 3.19 -19.68 -1.03
N GLN A 334 2.41 -20.49 -1.75
CA GLN A 334 2.87 -21.73 -2.39
C GLN A 334 3.07 -21.50 -3.88
N LEU A 335 4.07 -22.16 -4.48
CA LEU A 335 4.22 -22.13 -5.94
C LEU A 335 3.01 -22.83 -6.57
N LEU A 336 2.41 -22.20 -7.58
CA LEU A 336 1.47 -22.85 -8.48
C LEU A 336 2.20 -24.02 -9.18
N PRO A 337 1.53 -25.18 -9.39
CA PRO A 337 2.10 -26.24 -10.20
C PRO A 337 2.37 -25.75 -11.62
N THR A 338 3.63 -25.65 -12.00
CA THR A 338 4.00 -25.45 -13.39
C THR A 338 3.81 -26.75 -14.16
N ASN A 339 3.26 -26.64 -15.38
CA ASN A 339 3.14 -27.64 -16.46
C ASN A 339 1.68 -28.02 -16.83
N PRO A 340 1.41 -28.19 -18.13
CA PRO A 340 1.69 -29.49 -18.75
C PRO A 340 3.04 -29.58 -19.50
N ASP A 341 3.35 -30.83 -19.84
CA ASP A 341 4.53 -31.31 -20.58
C ASP A 341 4.63 -30.67 -21.99
N PRO A 342 5.80 -30.14 -22.40
CA PRO A 342 6.00 -29.56 -23.74
C PRO A 342 5.99 -30.58 -24.90
N SER A 343 5.93 -31.90 -24.65
CA SER A 343 6.17 -33.01 -25.59
C SER A 343 5.32 -33.08 -26.88
N ASN A 344 4.33 -32.20 -27.08
CA ASN A 344 3.47 -32.21 -28.26
C ASN A 344 3.19 -30.80 -28.81
N THR A 345 4.22 -29.94 -28.90
CA THR A 345 4.07 -28.53 -29.27
C THR A 345 5.17 -28.04 -30.23
N SER A 346 4.82 -27.17 -31.18
CA SER A 346 5.74 -26.64 -32.21
C SER A 346 6.58 -25.44 -31.74
N PHE A 347 6.51 -25.08 -30.46
CA PHE A 347 7.15 -23.89 -29.89
C PHE A 347 7.99 -24.28 -28.66
N ASN A 348 9.14 -23.63 -28.47
CA ASN A 348 10.01 -23.91 -27.32
C ASN A 348 9.46 -23.24 -26.04
N PHE A 349 8.46 -23.88 -25.42
CA PHE A 349 7.86 -23.37 -24.18
C PHE A 349 8.83 -23.34 -22.99
N THR A 350 9.93 -24.10 -23.01
CA THR A 350 10.99 -23.99 -22.00
C THR A 350 11.66 -22.61 -22.07
N ARG A 351 12.06 -22.15 -23.27
CA ARG A 351 12.60 -20.80 -23.48
C ARG A 351 11.61 -19.73 -23.03
N LEU A 352 10.34 -19.84 -23.42
CA LEU A 352 9.33 -18.82 -23.12
C LEU A 352 9.02 -18.71 -21.62
N ARG A 353 9.04 -19.82 -20.87
CA ARG A 353 8.93 -19.78 -19.39
C ARG A 353 10.14 -19.11 -18.72
N GLU A 354 11.32 -19.18 -19.32
CA GLU A 354 12.52 -18.44 -18.86
C GLU A 354 12.49 -16.95 -19.24
N MET A 355 11.43 -16.47 -19.90
CA MET A 355 11.17 -15.07 -20.22
C MET A 355 9.93 -14.51 -19.50
N ASP A 356 9.15 -15.34 -18.81
CA ASP A 356 7.90 -14.95 -18.16
C ASP A 356 8.14 -14.44 -16.74
N LEU A 357 7.94 -13.12 -16.55
CA LEU A 357 8.15 -12.43 -15.27
C LEU A 357 6.88 -12.35 -14.37
N HIS A 358 5.84 -13.17 -14.58
CA HIS A 358 4.71 -13.27 -13.63
C HIS A 358 5.15 -13.84 -12.28
N ASN A 359 4.35 -13.58 -11.24
CA ASN A 359 4.50 -14.20 -9.93
C ASN A 359 3.95 -15.65 -9.96
N PRO A 360 4.80 -16.68 -9.83
CA PRO A 360 4.37 -18.08 -9.91
C PRO A 360 3.73 -18.59 -8.62
N PHE A 361 3.52 -17.73 -7.62
CA PHE A 361 2.93 -18.12 -6.34
C PHE A 361 1.40 -17.95 -6.35
N ASP A 362 0.69 -18.94 -5.82
CA ASP A 362 -0.72 -18.76 -5.45
C ASP A 362 -0.79 -17.74 -4.31
N MET A 363 -1.39 -16.61 -4.62
CA MET A 363 -1.41 -15.44 -3.74
C MET A 363 -2.49 -15.51 -2.65
N THR A 364 -3.18 -16.65 -2.52
CA THR A 364 -4.16 -16.93 -1.45
C THR A 364 -3.69 -16.49 -0.05
N VAL A 365 -4.66 -16.12 0.77
CA VAL A 365 -4.43 -15.73 2.16
C VAL A 365 -4.48 -16.98 3.06
N PRO A 366 -3.39 -17.32 3.77
CA PRO A 366 -3.40 -18.41 4.74
C PRO A 366 -4.42 -18.14 5.85
N PRO A 367 -5.20 -19.13 6.32
CA PRO A 367 -6.18 -18.95 7.39
C PRO A 367 -5.62 -18.29 8.66
N SER A 368 -4.34 -18.48 8.99
CA SER A 368 -3.71 -17.84 10.15
C SER A 368 -3.60 -16.29 10.05
N MET A 369 -3.61 -15.71 8.84
CA MET A 369 -3.70 -14.24 8.67
C MET A 369 -4.95 -13.69 9.36
N THR A 370 -6.06 -14.42 9.33
CA THR A 370 -7.33 -13.95 9.93
C THR A 370 -7.26 -13.87 11.45
N LYS A 371 -6.27 -14.50 12.10
CA LYS A 371 -6.05 -14.45 13.55
C LYS A 371 -5.29 -13.19 13.99
N TYR A 372 -4.48 -12.59 13.11
CA TYR A 372 -3.50 -11.56 13.49
C TYR A 372 -3.54 -10.27 12.65
N HIS A 373 -4.37 -10.17 11.62
CA HIS A 373 -4.57 -8.94 10.83
C HIS A 373 -5.98 -8.35 11.05
N ASN A 374 -6.07 -7.13 11.60
CA ASN A 374 -7.31 -6.61 12.22
C ASN A 374 -8.49 -6.41 11.24
N PHE A 375 -8.23 -6.24 9.92
CA PHE A 375 -9.25 -6.26 8.86
C PHE A 375 -10.19 -7.48 8.95
N PHE A 376 -9.68 -8.64 9.39
CA PHE A 376 -10.49 -9.85 9.48
C PHE A 376 -11.41 -9.88 10.71
N PHE A 377 -11.29 -8.93 11.65
CA PHE A 377 -12.17 -8.79 12.82
C PHE A 377 -13.08 -7.58 12.72
N TRP A 378 -12.46 -6.42 12.55
CA TRP A 378 -13.09 -5.12 12.63
C TRP A 378 -12.52 -4.27 11.50
N PRO A 379 -12.86 -4.54 10.23
CA PRO A 379 -12.42 -3.72 9.11
C PRO A 379 -12.97 -2.28 9.25
N SER A 380 -12.25 -1.31 8.68
CA SER A 380 -12.66 0.10 8.72
C SER A 380 -13.79 0.45 7.73
N GLU A 381 -14.20 -0.50 6.89
CA GLU A 381 -15.29 -0.39 5.92
C GLU A 381 -15.90 -1.78 5.67
N GLU A 382 -17.24 -1.86 5.57
CA GLU A 382 -17.99 -3.12 5.34
C GLU A 382 -19.10 -3.00 4.29
N ARG A 383 -19.20 -1.90 3.54
CA ARG A 383 -20.21 -1.76 2.48
C ARG A 383 -19.83 -2.54 1.22
N TYR A 384 -20.02 -3.86 1.28
CA TYR A 384 -19.82 -4.80 0.18
C TYR A 384 -21.08 -4.91 -0.72
N GLY A 385 -20.87 -5.13 -2.02
CA GLY A 385 -21.92 -5.54 -2.95
C GLY A 385 -22.41 -6.96 -2.68
N LYS A 386 -23.70 -7.22 -2.95
CA LYS A 386 -24.35 -8.54 -2.79
C LYS A 386 -24.29 -9.42 -4.03
N GLU A 387 -24.16 -8.81 -5.20
CA GLU A 387 -24.04 -9.48 -6.50
C GLU A 387 -22.57 -9.44 -6.94
N VAL A 388 -22.15 -10.46 -7.70
CA VAL A 388 -20.81 -10.52 -8.30
C VAL A 388 -20.79 -9.63 -9.54
N LEU A 389 -20.12 -8.48 -9.45
CA LEU A 389 -20.13 -7.43 -10.45
C LEU A 389 -18.70 -7.08 -10.90
N PRO A 390 -18.49 -6.69 -12.17
CA PRO A 390 -17.16 -6.44 -12.74
C PRO A 390 -16.65 -5.05 -12.32
N ILE A 391 -16.10 -4.97 -11.11
CA ILE A 391 -15.57 -3.73 -10.54
C ILE A 391 -14.05 -3.81 -10.47
N PHE A 392 -13.40 -2.74 -10.96
CA PHE A 392 -11.96 -2.53 -10.84
C PHE A 392 -11.70 -1.86 -9.49
N SER A 393 -10.87 -2.47 -8.63
CA SER A 393 -10.56 -1.98 -7.28
C SER A 393 -9.05 -1.83 -7.05
N PRO A 394 -8.58 -0.93 -6.17
CA PRO A 394 -7.15 -0.71 -5.93
C PRO A 394 -6.39 -1.95 -5.44
N GLY A 395 -7.06 -2.80 -4.67
CA GLY A 395 -6.54 -4.09 -4.24
C GLY A 395 -7.66 -4.98 -3.68
N ILE A 396 -7.36 -6.28 -3.52
CA ILE A 396 -8.29 -7.31 -3.05
C ILE A 396 -7.68 -8.16 -1.95
N VAL A 397 -8.50 -8.86 -1.18
CA VAL A 397 -8.07 -10.02 -0.39
C VAL A 397 -8.32 -11.29 -1.23
N PRO A 398 -7.28 -12.01 -1.69
CA PRO A 398 -7.42 -13.21 -2.53
C PRO A 398 -8.28 -14.30 -1.89
N GLY A 399 -9.09 -14.97 -2.72
CA GLY A 399 -10.06 -15.98 -2.26
C GLY A 399 -11.26 -15.41 -1.51
N CYS A 400 -11.31 -14.09 -1.29
CA CYS A 400 -12.36 -13.42 -0.52
C CYS A 400 -13.16 -12.39 -1.32
N HIS A 401 -12.54 -11.74 -2.29
CA HIS A 401 -13.17 -10.74 -3.15
C HIS A 401 -13.08 -11.10 -4.64
N ALA A 402 -14.02 -10.59 -5.42
CA ALA A 402 -14.15 -10.82 -6.87
C ALA A 402 -13.85 -9.58 -7.72
N ASP A 403 -13.51 -8.44 -7.10
CA ASP A 403 -13.01 -7.26 -7.79
C ASP A 403 -11.74 -7.57 -8.61
N ILE A 404 -11.50 -6.78 -9.65
CA ILE A 404 -10.31 -6.83 -10.50
C ILE A 404 -9.28 -5.84 -9.93
N PRO A 405 -8.14 -6.27 -9.36
CA PRO A 405 -7.07 -5.34 -8.97
C PRO A 405 -6.43 -4.69 -10.21
N PHE A 406 -6.05 -3.42 -10.11
CA PHE A 406 -5.53 -2.65 -11.25
C PHE A 406 -4.57 -1.51 -10.81
N PRO A 407 -3.75 -0.96 -11.74
CA PRO A 407 -2.86 0.15 -11.46
C PRO A 407 -3.59 1.47 -11.23
N THR A 408 -3.49 1.97 -10.00
CA THR A 408 -4.11 3.21 -9.53
C THR A 408 -3.15 4.40 -9.56
N TRP A 409 -3.62 5.55 -9.08
CA TRP A 409 -2.79 6.74 -8.86
C TRP A 409 -1.56 6.49 -7.96
N TYR A 410 -1.58 5.48 -7.07
CA TYR A 410 -0.41 5.06 -6.30
C TYR A 410 0.76 4.56 -7.18
N ALA A 411 0.45 3.96 -8.34
CA ALA A 411 1.44 3.58 -9.34
C ALA A 411 2.02 4.83 -10.03
N ALA A 412 1.16 5.77 -10.44
CA ALA A 412 1.58 7.03 -11.07
C ALA A 412 2.50 7.85 -10.15
N GLU A 413 2.08 8.07 -8.90
CA GLU A 413 2.90 8.77 -7.90
C GLU A 413 4.21 8.05 -7.62
N SER A 414 4.25 6.72 -7.69
CA SER A 414 5.44 5.93 -7.40
C SER A 414 6.34 5.67 -8.61
N ALA A 415 5.93 6.02 -9.82
CA ALA A 415 6.74 5.87 -11.03
C ALA A 415 7.82 6.97 -11.19
N VAL A 416 7.71 8.09 -10.47
CA VAL A 416 8.67 9.22 -10.47
C VAL A 416 9.74 9.08 -9.39
N ASP A 417 10.87 9.78 -9.54
CA ASP A 417 11.96 9.78 -8.55
C ASP A 417 11.59 10.54 -7.28
N LYS A 418 11.39 9.81 -6.17
CA LYS A 418 11.06 10.37 -4.85
C LYS A 418 12.29 10.68 -3.98
N VAL A 419 13.48 10.27 -4.41
CA VAL A 419 14.75 10.45 -3.68
C VAL A 419 15.64 11.54 -4.27
N GLY A 420 15.80 11.55 -5.60
CA GLY A 420 16.64 12.53 -6.29
C GLY A 420 18.15 12.47 -5.91
N PRO A 421 18.98 13.31 -6.58
CA PRO A 421 20.42 13.32 -6.34
C PRO A 421 20.82 13.90 -4.98
N ASP A 422 20.06 14.86 -4.42
CA ASP A 422 20.46 15.58 -3.22
C ASP A 422 20.18 14.81 -1.92
N LEU A 423 19.16 13.95 -1.89
CA LEU A 423 18.89 13.05 -0.75
C LEU A 423 19.77 11.79 -0.80
N THR A 424 20.26 11.41 -1.99
CA THR A 424 21.27 10.35 -2.16
C THR A 424 22.53 10.64 -1.33
N VAL A 425 23.06 11.88 -1.40
CA VAL A 425 24.22 12.34 -0.61
C VAL A 425 23.91 12.37 0.90
N LYS A 426 22.64 12.48 1.29
CA LYS A 426 22.17 12.46 2.69
C LYS A 426 21.90 11.04 3.22
N GLY A 427 22.23 9.99 2.45
CA GLY A 427 22.18 8.59 2.87
C GLY A 427 21.04 7.75 2.31
N ALA A 428 20.18 8.31 1.45
CA ALA A 428 18.99 7.60 0.97
C ALA A 428 19.32 6.41 0.04
N ASP A 429 20.33 6.52 -0.82
CA ASP A 429 20.66 5.50 -1.84
C ASP A 429 21.98 4.74 -1.55
N LEU A 430 22.36 4.63 -0.27
CA LEU A 430 23.57 3.89 0.15
C LEU A 430 23.54 2.40 -0.28
N PRO A 431 24.67 1.78 -0.65
CA PRO A 431 24.78 0.33 -0.86
C PRO A 431 24.34 -0.49 0.36
N TRP A 432 23.78 -1.69 0.09
CA TRP A 432 23.18 -2.62 1.05
C TRP A 432 23.97 -2.75 2.37
N LEU A 433 25.22 -3.22 2.26
CA LEU A 433 26.04 -3.60 3.41
C LEU A 433 26.42 -2.41 4.33
N ILE A 434 26.36 -1.17 3.85
CA ILE A 434 26.69 0.02 4.67
C ILE A 434 25.47 0.77 5.22
N LYS A 435 24.26 0.24 5.03
CA LYS A 435 23.04 0.75 5.68
C LYS A 435 22.96 0.35 7.16
N THR A 436 22.28 1.17 7.96
CA THR A 436 22.03 0.95 9.39
C THR A 436 21.37 -0.43 9.63
N PRO A 437 21.96 -1.35 10.42
CA PRO A 437 21.56 -2.77 10.51
C PRO A 437 20.31 -3.00 11.39
N VAL A 438 19.23 -2.30 11.08
CA VAL A 438 17.98 -2.24 11.85
C VAL A 438 16.79 -2.43 10.90
N ALA A 439 15.74 -3.10 11.37
CA ALA A 439 14.46 -3.21 10.69
C ALA A 439 13.53 -2.05 11.03
N LEU A 440 13.43 -1.09 10.11
CA LEU A 440 12.64 0.11 10.30
C LEU A 440 11.19 -0.07 9.85
N TRP A 441 10.27 0.45 10.67
CA TRP A 441 8.91 0.77 10.26
C TRP A 441 8.44 2.11 10.83
N ARG A 442 7.69 2.88 10.03
CA ARG A 442 6.87 4.00 10.51
C ARG A 442 5.49 3.92 9.87
N GLY A 443 4.43 4.07 10.65
CA GLY A 443 3.06 3.99 10.12
C GLY A 443 2.01 4.53 11.07
N SER A 444 0.75 4.33 10.71
CA SER A 444 -0.41 4.55 11.58
C SER A 444 -1.07 3.22 11.96
N SER A 445 -1.91 3.21 12.99
CA SER A 445 -2.75 2.04 13.37
C SER A 445 -3.93 1.82 12.40
N THR A 446 -3.72 2.03 11.10
CA THR A 446 -4.61 1.58 10.02
C THR A 446 -4.59 0.06 9.87
N GLY A 447 -5.61 -0.49 9.21
CA GLY A 447 -5.74 -1.93 8.95
C GLY A 447 -6.74 -2.65 9.84
N GLY A 448 -7.65 -1.88 10.42
CA GLY A 448 -8.81 -2.28 11.19
C GLY A 448 -9.19 -1.15 12.15
N ILE A 449 -10.29 -1.32 12.88
CA ILE A 449 -10.69 -0.43 13.95
C ILE A 449 -9.92 -0.86 15.20
N SER A 450 -9.08 0.02 15.73
CA SER A 450 -8.53 -0.15 17.08
C SER A 450 -9.63 0.19 18.09
N ARG A 451 -9.91 -0.72 19.03
CA ARG A 451 -10.85 -0.51 20.16
C ARG A 451 -10.10 0.05 21.36
N ASP A 452 -10.77 0.80 22.23
CA ASP A 452 -10.25 1.22 23.56
C ASP A 452 -10.24 0.05 24.58
N ASP A 453 -9.74 -1.12 24.14
CA ASP A 453 -9.60 -2.36 24.90
C ASP A 453 -8.29 -3.06 24.48
N PRO A 454 -7.23 -2.97 25.30
CA PRO A 454 -5.93 -3.58 25.03
C PRO A 454 -5.95 -5.10 24.82
N SER A 455 -6.97 -5.82 25.31
CA SER A 455 -7.07 -7.27 25.10
C SER A 455 -7.28 -7.62 23.61
N THR A 456 -7.91 -6.72 22.86
CA THR A 456 -8.18 -6.88 21.43
C THR A 456 -6.95 -6.64 20.54
N TRP A 457 -5.98 -5.84 21.00
CA TRP A 457 -4.83 -5.41 20.20
C TRP A 457 -3.88 -6.54 19.83
N ASN A 458 -3.93 -7.66 20.55
CA ASN A 458 -3.20 -8.89 20.23
C ASN A 458 -3.58 -9.50 18.86
N ARG A 459 -4.72 -9.09 18.26
CA ARG A 459 -5.17 -9.46 16.91
C ARG A 459 -4.81 -8.43 15.83
N HIS A 460 -4.08 -7.36 16.18
CA HIS A 460 -3.75 -6.26 15.27
C HIS A 460 -2.26 -6.19 14.94
N HIS A 461 -1.89 -6.81 13.81
CA HIS A 461 -0.57 -6.83 13.16
C HIS A 461 0.33 -5.60 13.43
N ARG A 462 -0.15 -4.38 13.15
CA ARG A 462 0.64 -3.15 13.36
C ARG A 462 0.83 -2.75 14.83
N LEU A 463 -0.15 -3.01 15.70
CA LEU A 463 0.01 -2.78 17.14
C LEU A 463 0.96 -3.83 17.75
N ARG A 464 0.88 -5.09 17.29
CA ARG A 464 1.86 -6.14 17.62
C ARG A 464 3.26 -5.70 17.23
N LEU A 465 3.46 -5.24 15.99
CA LEU A 465 4.77 -4.78 15.48
C LEU A 465 5.37 -3.65 16.34
N ALA A 466 4.57 -2.62 16.66
CA ALA A 466 5.03 -1.52 17.50
C ALA A 466 5.39 -1.98 18.92
N LYS A 467 4.65 -2.95 19.48
CA LYS A 467 4.92 -3.52 20.80
C LYS A 467 6.17 -4.41 20.81
N ILE A 468 6.44 -5.14 19.73
CA ILE A 468 7.71 -5.90 19.54
C ILE A 468 8.90 -4.94 19.59
N SER A 469 8.85 -3.83 18.86
CA SER A 469 9.93 -2.84 18.87
C SER A 469 10.11 -2.19 20.25
N HIS A 470 9.02 -1.86 20.95
CA HIS A 470 9.07 -1.34 22.32
C HIS A 470 9.70 -2.35 23.31
N ASP A 471 9.33 -3.62 23.21
CA ASP A 471 9.87 -4.68 24.09
C ASP A 471 11.34 -4.99 23.79
N LEU A 472 11.72 -5.04 22.50
CA LEU A 472 13.12 -5.20 22.08
C LEU A 472 13.97 -3.98 22.48
N HIS A 473 13.47 -2.76 22.34
CA HIS A 473 14.16 -1.56 22.79
C HIS A 473 14.41 -1.59 24.31
N ARG A 474 13.42 -2.00 25.11
CA ARG A 474 13.63 -2.19 26.56
C ARG A 474 14.69 -3.26 26.88
N GLN A 475 14.74 -4.35 26.11
CA GLN A 475 15.68 -5.46 26.30
C GLN A 475 17.11 -5.13 25.83
N GLU A 476 17.26 -4.49 24.67
CA GLU A 476 18.56 -4.22 24.02
C GLU A 476 19.15 -2.85 24.43
N CYS A 477 18.31 -1.88 24.82
CA CYS A 477 18.73 -0.51 25.18
C CYS A 477 18.46 -0.11 26.64
N GLY A 478 17.76 -0.94 27.43
CA GLY A 478 17.43 -0.69 28.83
C GLY A 478 16.23 0.26 29.05
N GLU A 479 15.96 0.57 30.31
CA GLU A 479 14.84 1.43 30.71
C GLU A 479 15.18 2.93 30.66
N GLY A 480 14.18 3.76 30.34
CA GLY A 480 14.28 5.22 30.40
C GLY A 480 14.88 5.92 29.17
N GLY A 481 15.58 5.20 28.29
CA GLY A 481 16.00 5.74 26.99
C GLY A 481 14.82 5.80 26.01
N PRO A 482 14.49 6.95 25.39
CA PRO A 482 13.41 7.00 24.41
C PRO A 482 13.76 6.16 23.16
N PRO A 483 12.78 5.52 22.48
CA PRO A 483 13.04 4.69 21.29
C PRO A 483 13.82 5.37 20.16
N TRP A 484 13.66 6.69 19.98
CA TRP A 484 14.41 7.49 18.99
C TRP A 484 15.80 7.95 19.49
N ASN A 485 16.30 7.39 20.60
CA ASN A 485 17.64 7.69 21.11
C ASN A 485 18.73 7.08 20.22
N LYS A 486 19.34 7.91 19.37
CA LYS A 486 20.39 7.55 18.40
C LYS A 486 21.63 6.85 18.98
N THR A 487 21.84 6.81 20.30
CA THR A 487 22.96 6.04 20.90
C THR A 487 22.68 4.55 21.07
N CYS A 488 21.43 4.11 20.90
CA CYS A 488 21.08 2.69 20.78
C CYS A 488 20.31 2.45 19.47
N GLN A 489 20.45 1.24 18.92
CA GLN A 489 19.82 0.83 17.67
C GLN A 489 19.32 -0.61 17.87
N PRO A 490 18.07 -0.80 18.36
CA PRO A 490 17.51 -2.13 18.53
C PRO A 490 17.29 -2.79 17.16
N LYS A 491 17.28 -4.12 17.10
CA LYS A 491 17.14 -4.88 15.83
C LYS A 491 15.88 -4.51 15.04
N VAL A 492 14.82 -4.07 15.72
CA VAL A 492 13.56 -3.61 15.12
C VAL A 492 13.18 -2.24 15.70
N ASP A 493 13.08 -1.24 14.85
CA ASP A 493 12.67 0.14 15.14
C ASP A 493 11.34 0.43 14.43
N ALA A 494 10.21 0.18 15.11
CA ALA A 494 8.87 0.22 14.52
C ALA A 494 7.90 1.08 15.34
N HIS A 495 7.57 2.27 14.83
CA HIS A 495 6.74 3.25 15.56
C HIS A 495 5.49 3.72 14.82
N LEU A 496 4.45 3.97 15.62
CA LEU A 496 3.20 4.60 15.24
C LEU A 496 3.37 6.12 15.30
N TYR A 497 3.30 6.82 14.17
CA TYR A 497 3.30 8.29 14.11
C TYR A 497 1.88 8.89 14.11
N ALA A 498 0.84 8.04 14.08
CA ALA A 498 -0.57 8.46 14.16
C ALA A 498 -1.47 7.30 14.62
N TYR A 499 -2.44 7.60 15.49
CA TYR A 499 -3.43 6.63 15.97
C TYR A 499 -4.76 6.80 15.24
N MET A 500 -5.15 5.78 14.49
CA MET A 500 -6.49 5.63 13.92
C MET A 500 -7.35 4.86 14.91
N PHE A 501 -8.42 5.50 15.39
CA PHE A 501 -9.27 5.01 16.48
C PHE A 501 -8.50 4.80 17.79
N ALA A 502 -9.21 4.54 18.89
CA ALA A 502 -8.66 4.27 20.24
C ALA A 502 -7.49 5.17 20.70
N SER A 503 -7.46 6.44 20.27
CA SER A 503 -6.26 7.27 20.39
C SER A 503 -5.92 7.63 21.84
N GLY A 504 -6.90 7.58 22.75
CA GLY A 504 -6.71 7.78 24.19
C GLY A 504 -5.96 6.61 24.83
N GLU A 505 -6.41 5.37 24.63
CA GLU A 505 -5.74 4.20 25.18
C GLU A 505 -4.39 3.93 24.48
N LEU A 506 -4.31 4.06 23.15
CA LEU A 506 -3.05 3.86 22.42
C LEU A 506 -1.94 4.82 22.88
N GLN A 507 -2.28 6.08 23.22
CA GLN A 507 -1.31 7.04 23.78
C GLN A 507 -0.71 6.60 25.13
N LYS A 508 -1.46 5.88 25.97
CA LYS A 508 -0.95 5.41 27.27
C LYS A 508 0.11 4.32 27.14
N TYR A 509 0.06 3.54 26.05
CA TYR A 509 0.96 2.41 25.81
C TYR A 509 2.16 2.79 24.92
N PHE A 510 1.93 3.60 23.88
CA PHE A 510 2.93 3.89 22.85
C PHE A 510 3.51 5.31 22.91
N GLY A 511 3.07 6.15 23.87
CA GLY A 511 3.40 7.56 23.92
C GLY A 511 2.59 8.39 22.92
N LYS A 512 2.88 9.69 22.79
CA LYS A 512 2.18 10.54 21.84
C LYS A 512 2.60 10.27 20.40
N PRO A 513 1.76 10.58 19.40
CA PRO A 513 2.18 10.60 18.00
C PRO A 513 3.34 11.57 17.74
N GLU A 514 3.41 12.67 18.50
CA GLU A 514 4.52 13.64 18.55
C GLU A 514 5.86 13.00 18.93
N ASP A 515 5.83 12.03 19.86
CA ASP A 515 7.01 11.33 20.37
C ASP A 515 7.52 10.30 19.35
N GLY A 516 6.60 9.70 18.57
CA GLY A 516 6.87 8.79 17.45
C GLY A 516 7.45 9.48 16.21
N VAL A 517 8.58 10.18 16.38
CA VAL A 517 9.21 11.10 15.42
C VAL A 517 9.05 10.66 13.96
N PHE A 518 8.37 11.49 13.18
CA PHE A 518 8.17 11.28 11.75
C PHE A 518 9.51 11.20 11.01
N VAL A 519 9.89 9.99 10.57
CA VAL A 519 11.06 9.77 9.72
C VAL A 519 10.63 9.98 8.27
N PRO A 520 11.10 11.03 7.57
CA PRO A 520 10.78 11.23 6.16
C PRO A 520 11.33 10.08 5.31
N LEU A 521 10.63 9.73 4.22
CA LEU A 521 10.93 8.57 3.37
C LEU A 521 12.44 8.38 3.10
N TRP A 522 13.13 9.43 2.67
CA TRP A 522 14.55 9.36 2.30
C TRP A 522 15.48 8.95 3.46
N GLN A 523 15.12 9.26 4.71
CA GLN A 523 15.84 8.77 5.89
C GLN A 523 15.51 7.31 6.18
N GLN A 524 14.28 6.86 5.89
CA GLN A 524 13.92 5.44 6.01
C GLN A 524 14.79 4.58 5.09
N LEU A 525 15.07 5.04 3.87
CA LEU A 525 15.93 4.34 2.92
C LEU A 525 17.41 4.23 3.37
N GLY A 526 17.84 4.94 4.42
CA GLY A 526 19.15 4.75 5.05
C GLY A 526 19.27 3.45 5.87
N TYR A 527 18.14 2.78 6.15
CA TYR A 527 18.07 1.56 6.95
C TYR A 527 18.18 0.30 6.10
N ARG A 528 18.83 -0.71 6.67
CA ARG A 528 19.07 -2.02 6.07
C ARG A 528 17.72 -2.70 5.84
N TYR A 529 17.02 -3.14 6.87
CA TYR A 529 15.74 -3.81 6.68
C TYR A 529 14.58 -2.81 6.67
N LEU A 530 13.67 -2.93 5.70
CA LEU A 530 12.46 -2.13 5.61
C LEU A 530 11.24 -3.04 5.76
N ILE A 531 10.43 -2.80 6.79
CA ILE A 531 9.21 -3.59 6.98
C ILE A 531 8.10 -3.00 6.12
N ASP A 532 7.49 -3.84 5.29
CA ASP A 532 6.26 -3.52 4.56
C ASP A 532 5.09 -4.31 5.16
N VAL A 533 4.00 -3.63 5.49
CA VAL A 533 2.84 -4.27 6.11
C VAL A 533 1.57 -3.51 5.79
N ASP A 534 0.54 -4.25 5.40
CA ASP A 534 -0.76 -3.73 4.99
C ASP A 534 -1.39 -2.79 6.02
N GLY A 535 -2.12 -1.79 5.52
CA GLY A 535 -2.94 -0.88 6.29
C GLY A 535 -4.41 -1.28 6.14
N ASN A 536 -5.27 -0.27 5.92
CA ASN A 536 -6.69 -0.48 5.61
C ASN A 536 -6.92 -1.37 4.38
N SER A 537 -5.94 -1.39 3.48
CA SER A 537 -5.76 -2.29 2.34
C SER A 537 -4.25 -2.52 2.14
N PHE A 538 -3.81 -2.89 0.94
CA PHE A 538 -2.40 -3.03 0.56
C PHE A 538 -1.51 -1.84 0.97
N SER A 539 -0.22 -2.10 1.17
CA SER A 539 0.78 -1.06 1.45
C SER A 539 1.26 -0.35 0.18
N ALA A 540 0.65 0.80 -0.16
CA ALA A 540 1.09 1.68 -1.24
C ALA A 540 2.53 2.24 -1.10
N ARG A 541 3.22 1.95 0.01
CA ARG A 541 4.64 2.29 0.18
C ARG A 541 5.56 1.34 -0.58
N LEU A 542 5.14 0.09 -0.82
CA LEU A 542 5.98 -0.95 -1.39
C LEU A 542 6.54 -0.59 -2.77
N TYR A 543 5.72 0.01 -3.64
CA TYR A 543 6.16 0.56 -4.93
C TYR A 543 7.41 1.45 -4.80
N THR A 544 7.40 2.32 -3.79
CA THR A 544 8.48 3.27 -3.52
C THR A 544 9.67 2.57 -2.89
N PHE A 545 9.46 1.56 -2.02
CA PHE A 545 10.55 0.74 -1.50
C PHE A 545 11.24 -0.07 -2.60
N PHE A 546 10.51 -0.76 -3.49
CA PHE A 546 11.10 -1.44 -4.64
C PHE A 546 11.83 -0.47 -5.57
N ARG A 547 11.24 0.67 -5.93
CA ARG A 547 11.85 1.59 -6.90
C ARG A 547 13.07 2.34 -6.36
N GLU A 548 13.07 2.71 -5.08
CA GLU A 548 14.05 3.65 -4.52
C GLU A 548 15.06 3.03 -3.56
N ALA A 549 14.70 1.95 -2.86
CA ALA A 549 15.58 1.41 -1.83
C ALA A 549 16.78 0.65 -2.41
N LYS A 550 17.80 0.49 -1.56
CA LYS A 550 18.78 -0.62 -1.64
C LYS A 550 18.69 -1.41 -0.33
N SER A 551 17.46 -1.71 0.07
CA SER A 551 17.10 -2.22 1.39
C SER A 551 16.28 -3.49 1.23
N LEU A 552 16.46 -4.47 2.13
CA LEU A 552 15.78 -5.75 2.07
C LEU A 552 14.40 -5.59 2.70
N ILE A 553 13.38 -5.91 1.93
CA ILE A 553 11.99 -5.69 2.34
C ILE A 553 11.46 -6.94 3.04
N LEU A 554 10.98 -6.75 4.26
CA LEU A 554 10.37 -7.76 5.11
C LEU A 554 8.86 -7.54 5.07
N ARG A 555 8.10 -8.40 4.37
CA ARG A 555 6.70 -8.12 3.99
C ARG A 555 5.68 -9.03 4.68
N VAL A 556 4.65 -8.41 5.25
CA VAL A 556 3.44 -9.07 5.78
C VAL A 556 2.21 -8.52 5.04
N ARG A 557 1.57 -9.33 4.18
CA ARG A 557 0.45 -8.86 3.33
C ARG A 557 -0.71 -9.86 3.18
N ALA A 558 -1.91 -9.40 3.52
CA ALA A 558 -3.19 -10.08 3.31
C ALA A 558 -3.87 -9.61 2.00
N PHE A 559 -3.64 -8.35 1.61
CA PHE A 559 -4.13 -7.77 0.37
C PHE A 559 -3.14 -8.00 -0.77
N VAL A 560 -3.64 -8.07 -2.00
CA VAL A 560 -2.85 -7.93 -3.22
C VAL A 560 -3.43 -6.80 -4.07
N ASP A 561 -2.54 -6.11 -4.77
CA ASP A 561 -2.88 -5.20 -5.85
C ASP A 561 -2.23 -5.69 -7.16
N TRP A 562 -2.15 -4.84 -8.18
CA TRP A 562 -1.50 -5.17 -9.44
C TRP A 562 0.00 -5.49 -9.28
N LEU A 563 0.70 -4.86 -8.33
CA LEU A 563 2.13 -5.04 -8.10
C LEU A 563 2.45 -6.47 -7.66
N ASP A 564 1.50 -7.14 -7.00
CA ASP A 564 1.65 -8.51 -6.51
C ASP A 564 1.69 -9.58 -7.63
N VAL A 565 1.24 -9.29 -8.86
CA VAL A 565 1.48 -10.17 -10.02
C VAL A 565 2.96 -10.20 -10.43
N TRP A 566 3.78 -9.32 -9.86
CA TRP A 566 5.20 -9.13 -10.20
C TRP A 566 6.11 -9.36 -8.98
N ALA A 567 5.61 -9.10 -7.77
CA ALA A 567 6.35 -9.24 -6.53
C ALA A 567 6.45 -10.72 -6.09
N VAL A 568 7.52 -11.40 -6.51
CA VAL A 568 7.80 -12.79 -6.14
C VAL A 568 8.47 -12.87 -4.76
N PRO A 569 7.89 -13.56 -3.76
CA PRO A 569 8.52 -13.76 -2.46
C PRO A 569 9.83 -14.56 -2.60
N TYR A 570 10.78 -14.29 -1.71
CA TYR A 570 12.16 -14.77 -1.72
C TYR A 570 13.03 -14.29 -2.91
N VAL A 571 12.46 -13.53 -3.85
CA VAL A 571 13.17 -12.95 -5.01
C VAL A 571 13.17 -11.43 -4.96
N HIS A 572 12.02 -10.81 -4.66
CA HIS A 572 11.86 -9.35 -4.57
C HIS A 572 11.66 -8.87 -3.12
N TYR A 573 11.38 -9.77 -2.18
CA TYR A 573 11.24 -9.47 -0.75
C TYR A 573 11.29 -10.76 0.08
N ILE A 574 11.53 -10.67 1.39
CA ILE A 574 11.29 -11.79 2.32
C ILE A 574 9.83 -11.75 2.81
N PRO A 575 9.03 -12.80 2.61
CA PRO A 575 7.75 -12.93 3.32
C PRO A 575 8.01 -13.20 4.81
N VAL A 576 7.26 -12.53 5.68
CA VAL A 576 7.29 -12.69 7.14
C VAL A 576 5.89 -13.06 7.62
N LYS A 577 5.78 -13.75 8.76
CA LYS A 577 4.49 -14.13 9.35
C LYS A 577 3.76 -12.96 10.01
N THR A 578 2.43 -12.99 9.94
CA THR A 578 1.52 -11.97 10.49
C THR A 578 1.49 -11.92 12.02
N ASP A 579 1.88 -13.00 12.68
CA ASP A 579 2.06 -13.04 14.13
C ASP A 579 3.41 -12.44 14.58
N TRP A 580 4.32 -12.22 13.61
CA TRP A 580 5.73 -11.79 13.70
C TRP A 580 6.71 -12.79 14.35
N SER A 581 6.33 -14.07 14.47
CA SER A 581 7.15 -15.09 15.14
C SER A 581 8.51 -15.34 14.49
N ASP A 582 8.63 -15.17 13.17
CA ASP A 582 9.86 -15.38 12.39
C ASP A 582 10.62 -14.10 12.01
N LEU A 583 10.13 -12.91 12.38
CA LEU A 583 10.72 -11.61 12.00
C LEU A 583 12.23 -11.51 12.36
N LEU A 584 12.59 -11.91 13.58
CA LEU A 584 13.98 -11.89 14.03
C LEU A 584 14.84 -12.98 13.33
N GLY A 585 14.23 -14.12 12.98
CA GLY A 585 14.88 -15.17 12.20
C GLY A 585 15.15 -14.75 10.75
N ALA A 586 14.26 -13.97 10.14
CA ALA A 586 14.45 -13.41 8.80
C ALA A 586 15.58 -12.38 8.76
N ILE A 587 15.69 -11.54 9.81
CA ILE A 587 16.80 -10.60 9.98
C ILE A 587 18.12 -11.36 10.20
N GLN A 588 18.14 -12.34 11.12
CA GLN A 588 19.32 -13.17 11.37
C GLN A 588 19.80 -13.89 10.10
N TRP A 589 18.89 -14.54 9.37
CA TRP A 589 19.21 -15.21 8.10
C TRP A 589 19.89 -14.25 7.11
N ALA A 590 19.42 -13.00 7.02
CA ALA A 590 19.96 -12.02 6.07
C ALA A 590 21.33 -11.44 6.49
N GLU A 591 21.65 -11.41 7.78
CA GLU A 591 23.01 -11.12 8.28
C GLU A 591 23.96 -12.31 8.07
N GLU A 592 23.45 -13.54 8.19
CA GLU A 592 24.21 -14.79 7.95
C GLU A 592 24.40 -15.11 6.45
N ASN A 593 23.53 -14.60 5.57
CA ASN A 593 23.53 -14.85 4.13
C ASN A 593 23.56 -13.53 3.33
N PRO A 594 24.57 -12.66 3.52
CA PRO A 594 24.55 -11.28 3.01
C PRO A 594 24.51 -11.19 1.47
N ASP A 595 25.13 -12.15 0.77
CA ASP A 595 25.14 -12.20 -0.70
C ASP A 595 23.76 -12.53 -1.28
N GLU A 596 23.03 -13.48 -0.69
CA GLU A 596 21.65 -13.80 -1.10
C GLU A 596 20.68 -12.68 -0.73
N ALA A 597 20.85 -12.08 0.46
CA ALA A 597 20.11 -10.88 0.85
C ALA A 597 20.33 -9.73 -0.14
N GLN A 598 21.57 -9.48 -0.58
CA GLN A 598 21.87 -8.45 -1.58
C GLN A 598 21.23 -8.76 -2.94
N LYS A 599 21.24 -10.01 -3.41
CA LYS A 599 20.54 -10.38 -4.66
C LYS A 599 19.04 -10.07 -4.60
N ILE A 600 18.39 -10.33 -3.46
CA ILE A 600 16.96 -9.99 -3.27
C ILE A 600 16.77 -8.47 -3.35
N VAL A 601 17.65 -7.68 -2.72
CA VAL A 601 17.64 -6.21 -2.80
C VAL A 601 17.79 -5.70 -4.24
N GLU A 602 18.73 -6.27 -5.00
CA GLU A 602 19.00 -5.88 -6.38
C GLU A 602 17.86 -6.25 -7.33
N ARG A 603 17.25 -7.44 -7.14
CA ARG A 603 16.09 -7.87 -7.91
C ARG A 603 14.83 -7.08 -7.57
N ALA A 604 14.62 -6.72 -6.29
CA ALA A 604 13.56 -5.80 -5.87
C ALA A 604 13.68 -4.45 -6.60
N ARG A 605 14.91 -3.95 -6.74
CA ARG A 605 15.21 -2.70 -7.43
C ARG A 605 15.04 -2.79 -8.95
N ASP A 606 15.39 -3.90 -9.60
CA ASP A 606 15.08 -4.10 -11.02
C ASP A 606 13.56 -4.11 -11.26
N LEU A 607 12.79 -4.82 -10.43
CA LEU A 607 11.33 -4.79 -10.54
C LEU A 607 10.80 -3.36 -10.41
N GLY A 608 11.18 -2.65 -9.34
CA GLY A 608 10.71 -1.29 -9.09
C GLY A 608 11.11 -0.27 -10.16
N ARG A 609 12.28 -0.42 -10.79
CA ARG A 609 12.79 0.52 -11.79
C ARG A 609 12.40 0.18 -13.23
N ASN A 610 12.29 -1.10 -13.57
CA ASN A 610 12.13 -1.57 -14.95
C ASN A 610 10.83 -2.37 -15.20
N GLY A 611 10.08 -2.75 -14.17
CA GLY A 611 8.80 -3.51 -14.29
C GLY A 611 7.58 -2.87 -13.62
N LEU A 612 7.75 -1.83 -12.80
CA LEU A 612 6.66 -1.05 -12.19
C LEU A 612 6.68 0.42 -12.65
N ARG A 613 7.06 0.66 -13.91
CA ARG A 613 7.04 1.99 -14.55
C ARG A 613 5.59 2.40 -14.85
N TRP A 614 5.35 3.69 -15.10
CA TRP A 614 4.02 4.14 -15.54
C TRP A 614 3.59 3.52 -16.88
N THR A 615 4.54 3.19 -17.76
CA THR A 615 4.28 2.43 -18.99
C THR A 615 3.92 0.96 -18.73
N ASP A 616 4.42 0.34 -17.65
CA ASP A 616 4.01 -1.02 -17.27
C ASP A 616 2.57 -1.00 -16.75
N ALA A 617 2.19 0.03 -15.97
CA ALA A 617 0.80 0.29 -15.58
C ALA A 617 -0.14 0.52 -16.79
N HIS A 618 0.34 1.17 -17.87
CA HIS A 618 -0.42 1.26 -19.14
C HIS A 618 -0.62 -0.12 -19.79
N CYS A 619 0.43 -0.93 -19.86
CA CYS A 619 0.36 -2.29 -20.39
C CYS A 619 -0.60 -3.18 -19.59
N GLU A 620 -0.54 -3.11 -18.26
CA GLU A 620 -1.42 -3.88 -17.38
C GLU A 620 -2.88 -3.45 -17.53
N MET A 621 -3.18 -2.15 -17.50
CA MET A 621 -4.56 -1.68 -17.68
C MET A 621 -5.13 -2.04 -19.07
N PHE A 622 -4.31 -2.01 -20.12
CA PHE A 622 -4.71 -2.49 -21.45
C PHE A 622 -5.06 -4.00 -21.40
N ALA A 623 -4.21 -4.84 -20.80
CA ALA A 623 -4.47 -6.28 -20.70
C ALA A 623 -5.74 -6.59 -19.87
N LEU A 624 -5.95 -5.92 -18.74
CA LEU A 624 -7.15 -6.10 -17.91
C LEU A 624 -8.41 -5.65 -18.66
N MET A 625 -8.38 -4.53 -19.36
CA MET A 625 -9.52 -4.08 -20.17
C MET A 625 -9.76 -4.98 -21.39
N MET A 626 -8.71 -5.56 -21.99
CA MET A 626 -8.82 -6.55 -23.07
C MET A 626 -9.50 -7.84 -22.57
N GLU A 627 -9.18 -8.31 -21.38
CA GLU A 627 -9.87 -9.44 -20.73
C GLU A 627 -11.34 -9.10 -20.41
N LEU A 628 -11.64 -7.84 -20.07
CA LEU A 628 -13.03 -7.37 -19.91
C LEU A 628 -13.78 -7.33 -21.26
N ASP A 629 -13.18 -6.77 -22.32
CA ASP A 629 -13.75 -6.69 -23.68
C ASP A 629 -14.13 -8.07 -24.24
N ASP A 630 -13.31 -9.09 -23.97
CA ASP A 630 -13.55 -10.46 -24.40
C ASP A 630 -14.82 -11.10 -23.79
N ARG A 631 -15.30 -10.54 -22.67
CA ARG A 631 -16.44 -11.04 -21.88
C ARG A 631 -17.73 -10.23 -22.05
N ILE A 632 -17.67 -9.02 -22.60
CA ILE A 632 -18.85 -8.14 -22.71
C ILE A 632 -19.82 -8.65 -23.79
N VAL A 633 -21.03 -8.99 -23.34
CA VAL A 633 -22.18 -9.31 -24.21
C VAL A 633 -22.65 -8.02 -24.88
N GLY A 634 -22.75 -8.03 -26.21
CA GLY A 634 -23.06 -6.81 -26.97
C GLY A 634 -21.90 -5.82 -27.05
N ARG A 635 -20.66 -6.29 -26.89
CA ARG A 635 -19.44 -5.53 -27.21
C ARG A 635 -19.60 -4.77 -28.51
N GLY A 636 -19.18 -3.51 -28.52
CA GLY A 636 -19.21 -2.67 -29.72
C GLY A 636 -20.62 -2.35 -30.23
N ARG A 637 -21.63 -2.53 -29.38
CA ARG A 637 -23.02 -2.04 -29.55
C ARG A 637 -23.53 -1.48 -28.22
N MET A 638 -22.62 -0.90 -27.43
CA MET A 638 -22.93 -0.35 -26.12
C MET A 638 -23.56 1.03 -26.28
N PRO A 639 -24.79 1.22 -25.77
CA PRO A 639 -25.51 2.47 -25.98
C PRO A 639 -24.80 3.65 -25.30
N PRO A 640 -24.96 4.88 -25.84
CA PRO A 640 -24.45 6.09 -25.21
C PRO A 640 -24.92 6.20 -23.77
N VAL A 641 -23.97 6.41 -22.86
CA VAL A 641 -24.21 6.53 -21.41
C VAL A 641 -25.13 7.71 -21.14
N ARG A 642 -26.20 7.48 -20.38
CA ARG A 642 -27.11 8.50 -19.86
C ARG A 642 -27.03 8.54 -18.34
N VAL A 643 -27.32 9.72 -17.80
CA VAL A 643 -27.44 9.95 -16.36
C VAL A 643 -28.71 10.73 -16.10
N ASN A 644 -29.52 10.28 -15.14
CA ASN A 644 -30.76 10.97 -14.77
C ASN A 644 -30.51 12.07 -13.72
N VAL A 645 -31.59 12.77 -13.34
CA VAL A 645 -31.55 13.85 -12.34
C VAL A 645 -31.08 13.37 -10.95
N THR A 646 -31.13 12.07 -10.65
CA THR A 646 -30.63 11.47 -9.40
C THR A 646 -29.21 10.91 -9.49
N GLY A 647 -28.48 11.15 -10.60
CA GLY A 647 -27.12 10.66 -10.79
C GLY A 647 -27.00 9.18 -11.17
N THR A 648 -28.12 8.51 -11.47
CA THR A 648 -28.16 7.09 -11.84
C THR A 648 -27.71 6.91 -13.29
N VAL A 649 -26.77 6.00 -13.53
CA VAL A 649 -26.14 5.70 -14.83
C VAL A 649 -26.90 4.60 -15.57
N TYR A 650 -27.17 4.77 -16.87
CA TYR A 650 -27.77 3.79 -17.78
C TYR A 650 -27.31 4.01 -19.23
#